data_AF-A0ABD5ZBY6-F1
#
_entry.id   AF-A0ABD5ZBY6-F1
#
_cell.length_a   1.000
_cell.length_b   1.000
_cell.length_c   1.000
_cell.angle_alpha   90.00
_cell.angle_beta   90.00
_cell.angle_gamma   90.00
#
_symmetry.space_group_name_H-M   'P 1'
#
loop_
_entity.id
_entity.type
_entity.pdbx_description
1 polymer ?
#
loop_
_entity_poly.entity_id
_entity_poly.type
_entity_poly.pdbx_seq_one_letter_code
_entity_poly.pdbx_strand_id
1 'polypeptide(L)'
;MRTALAVLLTLVVVIGGVPIAATAQQETASVSFDNQATGGTTVVVDSVTLPDGGFVTIHDASVTEGNVLGSVAGSSAYLEPGTHENVTVSLDDPVAESGTYVAMPHVDSDGDRVYSFVAENGEADGPYTADGGAVIDDATVNASATVSMSDQPTTGDTVVVDRVELSQGGFVTIHDASVTEGAVFESIRGTSSYLEAGVHENVRVELDSPVSENTTLVPMAHMDTDDDQTYTFPESEGETDGPYVADGGAVVDTAAVSVSDTASIDYSEQVTGGYSIVVDSVFLPEGGFVTVHDGTVTEGAVFESIRGTSDYLEPGYYTDVRVELDTPLNETTTVVPMAHVDSDGDETYTFPESEGEADGPYTADGSAVIDSGNATVSASVDYSTKTSDGTTVVVDRVELSQGGFVTIHDASLLGGAVFESVVGTSEYLEPGVHEDVAVTLDEPIRSSQTLVPMAHMDTDGDEAYTFVEGEGDADGPYTADGGAVIDSAHTSVNAVVVASDQSGDGTTVTIDSVTLANGGFVTVHDASVTEGAVFESIRGTSDYLAPGTHENVEITLDAPLEESGTIVPMAHVDSDGDEMYTFDTSEGAADGPYVASTGAVVTTADYTVEGGEMTETTDEMTETTDEMTEEMTAESTDSGSQSNSEAPGFGVVVAVLALLAVAFVAQRRR
;
A
#
# COMPACT_ATOMS: atom_id res chain seq x y z
N MET A 1 47.97 59.02 -31.51
CA MET A 1 48.36 60.04 -30.49
C MET A 1 48.06 59.45 -29.13
N ARG A 2 49.08 59.06 -28.36
CA ARG A 2 49.41 59.63 -27.03
C ARG A 2 48.25 59.60 -26.01
N THR A 3 48.37 58.64 -25.09
CA THR A 3 48.10 58.68 -23.64
C THR A 3 47.63 60.02 -23.02
N ALA A 4 46.63 59.96 -22.14
CA ALA A 4 46.68 60.58 -20.80
C ALA A 4 45.55 60.09 -19.88
N LEU A 5 45.97 59.58 -18.74
CA LEU A 5 45.25 59.26 -17.51
C LEU A 5 44.71 60.57 -16.87
N ALA A 6 43.48 60.56 -16.35
CA ALA A 6 43.03 61.56 -15.37
C ALA A 6 42.10 60.88 -14.35
N VAL A 7 42.66 60.70 -13.16
CA VAL A 7 41.97 60.34 -11.92
C VAL A 7 41.03 61.49 -11.53
N LEU A 8 39.75 61.19 -11.29
CA LEU A 8 38.86 62.09 -10.56
C LEU A 8 38.29 61.35 -9.35
N LEU A 9 38.76 61.78 -8.18
CA LEU A 9 38.32 61.40 -6.85
C LEU A 9 36.96 62.07 -6.60
N THR A 10 35.88 61.30 -6.56
CA THR A 10 34.57 61.79 -6.08
C THR A 10 34.16 61.07 -4.80
N LEU A 11 34.20 61.87 -3.74
CA LEU A 11 33.65 61.68 -2.40
C LEU A 11 32.18 61.21 -2.48
N VAL A 12 31.90 59.96 -2.11
CA VAL A 12 30.52 59.49 -1.87
C VAL A 12 30.17 59.81 -0.43
N VAL A 13 29.20 60.70 -0.25
CA VAL A 13 28.58 61.01 1.03
C VAL A 13 27.70 59.83 1.42
N VAL A 14 28.02 59.19 2.54
CA VAL A 14 27.17 58.19 3.20
C VAL A 14 25.96 58.94 3.77
N ILE A 15 24.80 58.76 3.15
CA ILE A 15 23.51 59.11 3.75
C ILE A 15 23.00 57.80 4.35
N GLY A 16 23.01 57.71 5.67
CA GLY A 16 22.46 56.57 6.40
C GLY A 16 20.97 56.45 6.14
N GLY A 17 20.57 55.49 5.30
CA GLY A 17 19.21 54.99 5.24
C GLY A 17 18.99 54.04 6.40
N VAL A 18 18.02 54.34 7.25
CA VAL A 18 17.49 53.39 8.23
C VAL A 18 16.88 52.24 7.43
N PRO A 19 17.25 50.96 7.66
CA PRO A 19 16.53 49.86 7.03
C PRO A 19 15.09 49.93 7.54
N ILE A 20 14.15 50.09 6.61
CA ILE A 20 12.75 49.79 6.89
C ILE A 20 12.73 48.27 7.02
N ALA A 21 12.69 47.78 8.26
CA ALA A 21 12.31 46.40 8.51
C ALA A 21 10.89 46.25 7.96
N ALA A 22 10.74 45.48 6.89
CA ALA A 22 9.45 44.91 6.56
C ALA A 22 9.08 44.03 7.75
N THR A 23 8.02 44.41 8.47
CA THR A 23 7.37 43.49 9.39
C THR A 23 6.77 42.38 8.52
N ALA A 24 7.37 41.20 8.52
CA ALA A 24 6.66 40.00 8.10
C ALA A 24 5.40 39.93 8.96
N GLN A 25 4.23 39.94 8.33
CA GLN A 25 3.00 39.59 9.01
C GLN A 25 3.18 38.12 9.39
N GLN A 26 3.28 37.83 10.68
CA GLN A 26 3.34 36.45 11.15
C GLN A 26 1.95 35.87 10.86
N GLU A 27 1.87 35.01 9.85
CA GLU A 27 0.64 34.26 9.57
C GLU A 27 0.31 33.44 10.81
N THR A 28 -0.95 33.45 11.21
CA THR A 28 -1.44 32.66 12.34
C THR A 28 -2.01 31.36 11.80
N ALA A 29 -1.75 30.25 12.48
CA ALA A 29 -2.35 28.98 12.10
C ALA A 29 -3.88 29.07 12.12
N SER A 30 -4.52 28.43 11.14
CA SER A 30 -5.97 28.35 11.01
C SER A 30 -6.34 27.08 10.25
N VAL A 31 -7.54 26.56 10.48
CA VAL A 31 -8.10 25.43 9.75
C VAL A 31 -9.59 25.68 9.48
N SER A 32 -10.09 25.16 8.37
CA SER A 32 -11.50 25.13 7.99
C SER A 32 -11.82 23.71 7.56
N PHE A 33 -12.83 23.12 8.20
CA PHE A 33 -13.25 21.74 7.96
C PHE A 33 -14.78 21.69 7.93
N ASP A 34 -15.34 21.57 6.72
CA ASP A 34 -16.78 21.54 6.51
C ASP A 34 -17.35 20.12 6.57
N ASN A 35 -18.65 20.05 6.87
CA ASN A 35 -19.41 18.80 6.84
C ASN A 35 -19.32 18.16 5.45
N GLN A 36 -19.10 16.85 5.43
CA GLN A 36 -18.92 16.11 4.19
C GLN A 36 -19.43 14.68 4.28
N ALA A 37 -19.48 14.01 3.13
CA ALA A 37 -19.62 12.57 3.03
C ALA A 37 -18.30 11.98 2.52
N THR A 38 -17.97 10.76 2.93
CA THR A 38 -16.74 10.07 2.53
C THR A 38 -17.02 8.62 2.16
N GLY A 39 -16.22 8.07 1.25
CA GLY A 39 -16.14 6.63 0.99
C GLY A 39 -15.42 5.85 2.10
N GLY A 40 -14.96 6.53 3.15
CA GLY A 40 -14.45 5.92 4.37
C GLY A 40 -12.94 6.09 4.56
N THR A 41 -12.14 6.06 3.50
CA THR A 41 -10.66 6.00 3.63
C THR A 41 -9.97 7.36 3.60
N THR A 42 -10.68 8.41 3.15
CA THR A 42 -10.12 9.76 3.07
C THR A 42 -11.13 10.83 3.47
N VAL A 43 -10.65 11.98 3.94
CA VAL A 43 -11.46 13.20 4.12
C VAL A 43 -10.74 14.41 3.54
N VAL A 44 -11.48 15.47 3.21
CA VAL A 44 -10.92 16.71 2.66
C VAL A 44 -11.03 17.84 3.67
N VAL A 45 -9.91 18.48 3.98
CA VAL A 45 -9.85 19.73 4.75
C VAL A 45 -9.89 20.90 3.78
N ASP A 46 -10.91 21.76 3.88
CA ASP A 46 -11.14 22.86 2.93
C ASP A 46 -9.96 23.82 2.86
N SER A 47 -9.42 24.21 4.01
CA SER A 47 -8.18 24.98 4.06
C SER A 47 -7.44 24.83 5.39
N VAL A 48 -6.11 24.87 5.33
CA VAL A 48 -5.25 24.94 6.50
C VAL A 48 -4.11 25.93 6.27
N THR A 49 -3.78 26.73 7.27
CA THR A 49 -2.62 27.63 7.25
C THR A 49 -1.62 27.18 8.30
N LEU A 50 -0.40 26.88 7.86
CA LEU A 50 0.71 26.36 8.67
C LEU A 50 1.88 27.37 8.60
N PRO A 51 2.09 28.20 9.63
CA PRO A 51 3.13 29.24 9.60
C PRO A 51 4.55 28.71 9.41
N ASP A 52 4.85 27.54 9.98
CA ASP A 52 6.18 26.92 9.99
C ASP A 52 6.19 25.55 9.25
N GLY A 53 5.10 25.22 8.55
CA GLY A 53 4.89 23.90 7.92
C GLY A 53 4.41 22.85 8.93
N GLY A 54 4.15 21.63 8.45
CA GLY A 54 3.70 20.51 9.27
C GLY A 54 2.54 19.75 8.64
N PHE A 55 1.54 19.40 9.44
CA PHE A 55 0.48 18.47 9.06
C PHE A 55 -0.90 19.03 9.42
N VAL A 56 -1.94 18.48 8.81
CA VAL A 56 -3.29 18.54 9.36
C VAL A 56 -3.74 17.12 9.70
N THR A 57 -4.13 16.93 10.95
CA THR A 57 -4.54 15.64 11.52
C THR A 57 -6.02 15.66 11.79
N ILE A 58 -6.67 14.54 11.49
CA ILE A 58 -8.08 14.30 11.75
C ILE A 58 -8.18 13.48 13.01
N HIS A 59 -8.94 14.01 13.97
CA HIS A 59 -9.28 13.32 15.20
C HIS A 59 -10.75 12.92 15.20
N ASP A 60 -11.11 11.83 15.87
CA ASP A 60 -12.50 11.56 16.25
C ASP A 60 -12.97 12.49 17.39
N ALA A 61 -14.25 12.38 17.76
CA ALA A 61 -14.87 13.23 18.77
C ALA A 61 -14.24 13.12 20.18
N SER A 62 -13.58 11.99 20.51
CA SER A 62 -13.00 11.72 21.83
C SER A 62 -11.82 12.63 22.18
N VAL A 63 -11.22 13.31 21.19
CA VAL A 63 -10.21 14.37 21.43
C VAL A 63 -10.75 15.46 22.35
N THR A 64 -12.04 15.79 22.21
CA THR A 64 -12.70 16.82 23.03
C THR A 64 -13.06 16.32 24.44
N GLU A 65 -12.95 15.00 24.66
CA GLU A 65 -13.17 14.32 25.94
C GLU A 65 -11.85 14.04 26.69
N GLY A 66 -10.71 14.37 26.07
CA GLY A 66 -9.37 14.26 26.65
C GLY A 66 -8.56 13.06 26.15
N ASN A 67 -9.10 12.25 25.24
CA ASN A 67 -8.34 11.20 24.56
C ASN A 67 -7.52 11.82 23.41
N VAL A 68 -6.38 12.42 23.72
CA VAL A 68 -5.61 13.20 22.74
C VAL A 68 -4.86 12.32 21.73
N LEU A 69 -4.22 11.25 22.18
CA LEU A 69 -3.40 10.38 21.33
C LEU A 69 -4.25 9.38 20.55
N GLY A 70 -5.10 8.61 21.25
CA GLY A 70 -5.93 7.58 20.62
C GLY A 70 -7.19 8.11 19.95
N SER A 71 -7.28 9.41 19.67
CA SER A 71 -8.35 9.97 18.81
C SER A 71 -7.86 10.23 17.39
N VAL A 72 -6.55 10.11 17.12
CA VAL A 72 -5.99 10.36 15.79
C VAL A 72 -6.52 9.30 14.83
N ALA A 73 -7.31 9.71 13.84
CA ALA A 73 -7.87 8.85 12.81
C ALA A 73 -7.02 8.85 11.53
N GLY A 74 -6.20 9.88 11.30
CA GLY A 74 -5.31 9.99 10.15
C GLY A 74 -4.68 11.37 10.02
N SER A 75 -3.64 11.49 9.20
CA SER A 75 -2.89 12.74 8.98
C SER A 75 -2.55 12.96 7.52
N SER A 76 -2.45 14.24 7.11
CA SER A 76 -1.97 14.60 5.78
C SER A 76 -0.50 14.23 5.61
N ALA A 77 -0.05 14.15 4.34
CA ALA A 77 1.38 14.30 4.04
C ALA A 77 1.89 15.67 4.54
N TYR A 78 3.23 15.82 4.60
CA TYR A 78 3.85 17.08 4.99
C TYR A 78 3.42 18.23 4.06
N LEU A 79 3.01 19.33 4.68
CA LEU A 79 2.61 20.56 4.03
C LEU A 79 3.63 21.67 4.32
N GLU A 80 4.17 22.27 3.27
CA GLU A 80 5.11 23.39 3.38
C GLU A 80 4.50 24.60 4.12
N PRO A 81 5.31 25.53 4.66
CA PRO A 81 4.80 26.75 5.26
C PRO A 81 3.90 27.57 4.31
N GLY A 82 2.66 27.85 4.73
CA GLY A 82 1.69 28.57 3.91
C GLY A 82 0.24 28.15 4.13
N THR A 83 -0.64 28.61 3.24
CA THR A 83 -2.05 28.19 3.17
C THR A 83 -2.22 27.15 2.08
N HIS A 84 -2.86 26.04 2.43
CA HIS A 84 -3.22 24.95 1.53
C HIS A 84 -4.75 24.84 1.50
N GLU A 85 -5.30 24.45 0.35
CA GLU A 85 -6.75 24.29 0.12
C GLU A 85 -7.05 22.89 -0.40
N ASN A 86 -8.20 22.32 -0.04
CA ASN A 86 -8.63 20.98 -0.43
C ASN A 86 -7.57 19.89 -0.12
N VAL A 87 -7.06 19.91 1.11
CA VAL A 87 -6.06 18.92 1.55
C VAL A 87 -6.77 17.60 1.81
N THR A 88 -6.44 16.57 1.02
CA THR A 88 -6.88 15.20 1.28
C THR A 88 -6.05 14.59 2.41
N VAL A 89 -6.73 14.02 3.39
CA VAL A 89 -6.14 13.26 4.50
C VAL A 89 -6.55 11.81 4.37
N SER A 90 -5.58 10.91 4.29
CA SER A 90 -5.79 9.47 4.41
C SER A 90 -6.08 9.12 5.87
N LEU A 91 -7.07 8.26 6.07
CA LEU A 91 -7.45 7.77 7.40
C LEU A 91 -6.86 6.37 7.60
N ASP A 92 -6.14 6.20 8.70
CA ASP A 92 -5.63 4.91 9.13
C ASP A 92 -6.74 4.05 9.75
N ASP A 93 -7.74 4.71 10.34
CA ASP A 93 -9.00 4.14 10.80
C ASP A 93 -10.16 4.67 9.92
N PRO A 94 -10.66 3.86 8.96
CA PRO A 94 -11.71 4.31 8.04
C PRO A 94 -13.02 4.69 8.75
N VAL A 95 -13.73 5.67 8.19
CA VAL A 95 -15.05 6.09 8.69
C VAL A 95 -16.11 5.06 8.31
N ALA A 96 -16.33 4.07 9.19
CA ALA A 96 -17.41 3.10 9.04
C ALA A 96 -18.78 3.64 9.47
N GLU A 97 -18.81 4.59 10.41
CA GLU A 97 -20.02 5.22 10.94
C GLU A 97 -19.94 6.75 10.91
N SER A 98 -21.04 7.41 10.60
CA SER A 98 -21.11 8.88 10.59
C SER A 98 -20.89 9.47 11.98
N GLY A 99 -19.99 10.46 12.09
CA GLY A 99 -19.55 11.00 13.36
C GLY A 99 -19.11 12.46 13.28
N THR A 100 -18.73 13.00 14.44
CA THR A 100 -18.03 14.29 14.52
C THR A 100 -16.53 14.03 14.50
N TYR A 101 -15.83 14.71 13.59
CA TYR A 101 -14.38 14.68 13.48
C TYR A 101 -13.82 16.10 13.62
N VAL A 102 -12.58 16.20 14.06
CA VAL A 102 -11.89 17.45 14.34
C VAL A 102 -10.62 17.53 13.51
N ALA A 103 -10.51 18.55 12.67
CA ALA A 103 -9.26 18.85 11.98
C ALA A 103 -8.37 19.71 12.89
N MET A 104 -7.14 19.29 13.11
CA MET A 104 -6.16 19.95 13.96
C MET A 104 -4.84 20.12 13.20
N PRO A 105 -4.32 21.35 13.03
CA PRO A 105 -3.00 21.56 12.45
C PRO A 105 -1.90 21.22 13.46
N HIS A 106 -0.91 20.43 13.04
CA HIS A 106 0.28 20.06 13.81
C HIS A 106 1.54 20.67 13.18
N VAL A 107 2.50 21.09 14.00
CA VAL A 107 3.79 21.60 13.53
C VAL A 107 4.78 20.45 13.42
N ASP A 108 5.51 20.34 12.32
CA ASP A 108 6.67 19.44 12.21
C ASP A 108 7.80 20.01 13.09
N SER A 109 8.00 19.37 14.25
CA SER A 109 8.76 19.96 15.37
C SER A 109 10.23 19.58 15.39
N ASP A 110 10.57 18.45 14.78
CA ASP A 110 11.93 17.90 14.65
C ASP A 110 12.47 18.02 13.21
N GLY A 111 11.62 18.32 12.24
CA GLY A 111 11.98 18.63 10.86
C GLY A 111 12.17 17.38 9.99
N ASP A 112 11.67 16.22 10.42
CA ASP A 112 11.79 14.96 9.70
C ASP A 112 10.69 14.76 8.64
N ARG A 113 9.64 15.59 8.67
CA ARG A 113 8.47 15.55 7.77
C ARG A 113 7.63 14.28 7.89
N VAL A 114 7.75 13.58 9.00
CA VAL A 114 6.95 12.44 9.40
C VAL A 114 6.04 12.88 10.54
N TYR A 115 4.77 12.49 10.53
CA TYR A 115 3.88 12.79 11.65
C TYR A 115 4.11 11.79 12.78
N SER A 116 4.82 12.22 13.83
CA SER A 116 5.30 11.35 14.92
C SER A 116 4.59 11.55 16.25
N PHE A 117 3.51 12.35 16.28
CA PHE A 117 2.80 12.70 17.52
C PHE A 117 2.36 11.50 18.36
N VAL A 118 1.74 10.48 17.77
CA VAL A 118 1.28 9.30 18.51
C VAL A 118 2.47 8.44 18.95
N ALA A 119 3.39 8.15 18.02
CA ALA A 119 4.57 7.33 18.28
C ALA A 119 5.45 7.91 19.40
N GLU A 120 5.63 9.23 19.42
CA GLU A 120 6.44 9.96 20.41
C GLU A 120 5.64 10.40 21.65
N ASN A 121 4.46 9.81 21.87
CA ASN A 121 3.61 10.09 23.04
C ASN A 121 3.28 11.59 23.22
N GLY A 122 3.21 12.33 22.11
CA GLY A 122 2.91 13.75 22.04
C GLY A 122 4.09 14.69 22.32
N GLU A 123 5.31 14.17 22.45
CA GLU A 123 6.52 14.98 22.66
C GLU A 123 7.04 15.61 21.36
N ALA A 124 6.81 14.94 20.22
CA ALA A 124 6.99 15.48 18.88
C ALA A 124 5.65 15.90 18.28
N ASP A 125 5.71 16.80 17.32
CA ASP A 125 4.64 17.28 16.44
C ASP A 125 3.37 17.71 17.15
N GLY A 126 3.54 18.53 18.19
CA GLY A 126 2.41 19.10 18.91
C GLY A 126 1.52 19.99 18.02
N PRO A 127 0.27 20.24 18.45
CA PRO A 127 -0.64 21.07 17.69
C PRO A 127 -0.22 22.53 17.67
N TYR A 128 -0.56 23.23 16.58
CA TYR A 128 -0.54 24.68 16.56
C TYR A 128 -1.53 25.23 17.60
N THR A 129 -1.09 26.23 18.36
CA THR A 129 -1.91 26.83 19.43
C THR A 129 -2.20 28.30 19.19
N ALA A 130 -3.44 28.71 19.47
CA ALA A 130 -3.91 30.10 19.43
C ALA A 130 -4.80 30.39 20.64
N ASP A 131 -4.68 31.60 21.21
CA ASP A 131 -5.47 32.04 22.38
C ASP A 131 -5.46 31.08 23.60
N GLY A 132 -4.42 30.24 23.71
CA GLY A 132 -4.22 29.31 24.82
C GLY A 132 -4.86 27.92 24.64
N GLY A 133 -5.32 27.57 23.43
CA GLY A 133 -5.77 26.23 23.05
C GLY A 133 -5.26 25.80 21.67
N ALA A 134 -5.48 24.55 21.29
CA ALA A 134 -5.19 24.07 19.95
C ALA A 134 -6.08 24.78 18.91
N VAL A 135 -5.53 25.02 17.73
CA VAL A 135 -6.30 25.47 16.57
C VAL A 135 -7.05 24.25 16.04
N ILE A 136 -8.37 24.31 16.02
CA ILE A 136 -9.23 23.21 15.54
C ILE A 136 -10.43 23.75 14.79
N ASP A 137 -11.02 22.91 13.95
CA ASP A 137 -12.37 23.06 13.42
C ASP A 137 -13.04 21.68 13.36
N ASP A 138 -14.33 21.61 13.66
CA ASP A 138 -15.07 20.35 13.74
C ASP A 138 -16.12 20.23 12.64
N ALA A 139 -16.28 19.01 12.11
CA ALA A 139 -17.24 18.70 11.07
C ALA A 139 -17.98 17.39 11.37
N THR A 140 -19.20 17.28 10.84
CA THR A 140 -19.88 16.01 10.68
C THR A 140 -19.39 15.33 9.40
N VAL A 141 -18.71 14.20 9.55
CA VAL A 141 -18.28 13.34 8.44
C VAL A 141 -19.25 12.17 8.36
N ASN A 142 -19.90 11.99 7.21
CA ASN A 142 -20.88 10.94 7.00
C ASN A 142 -20.28 9.78 6.21
N ALA A 143 -20.31 8.58 6.77
CA ALA A 143 -19.97 7.35 6.06
C ALA A 143 -20.93 7.18 4.87
N SER A 144 -20.39 7.06 3.67
CA SER A 144 -21.12 6.98 2.41
C SER A 144 -20.27 6.32 1.31
N ALA A 145 -20.40 6.78 0.07
CA ALA A 145 -19.59 6.31 -1.05
C ALA A 145 -19.12 7.47 -1.95
N THR A 146 -18.14 7.19 -2.80
CA THR A 146 -17.83 7.97 -4.00
C THR A 146 -17.85 7.07 -5.23
N VAL A 147 -18.23 7.60 -6.39
CA VAL A 147 -18.25 6.86 -7.66
C VAL A 147 -17.83 7.80 -8.79
N SER A 148 -17.03 7.31 -9.73
CA SER A 148 -16.63 8.03 -10.93
C SER A 148 -16.62 7.13 -12.15
N MET A 149 -17.09 7.65 -13.28
CA MET A 149 -17.11 6.93 -14.55
C MET A 149 -16.83 7.89 -15.70
N SER A 150 -15.83 7.56 -16.51
CA SER A 150 -15.46 8.34 -17.68
C SER A 150 -16.33 8.02 -18.90
N ASP A 151 -16.43 9.01 -19.80
CA ASP A 151 -16.99 8.81 -21.13
C ASP A 151 -16.23 7.68 -21.85
N GLN A 152 -16.96 6.74 -22.44
CA GLN A 152 -16.33 5.54 -23.01
C GLN A 152 -17.09 4.98 -24.21
N PRO A 153 -16.40 4.28 -25.13
CA PRO A 153 -17.06 3.43 -26.12
C PRO A 153 -17.63 2.17 -25.45
N THR A 154 -18.66 1.59 -26.04
CA THR A 154 -19.24 0.32 -25.59
C THR A 154 -19.81 -0.47 -26.78
N THR A 155 -19.84 -1.79 -26.67
CA THR A 155 -20.63 -2.66 -27.57
C THR A 155 -22.13 -2.57 -27.27
N GLY A 156 -22.49 -1.99 -26.13
CA GLY A 156 -23.84 -1.88 -25.60
C GLY A 156 -24.12 -2.84 -24.45
N ASP A 157 -23.30 -3.88 -24.27
CA ASP A 157 -23.54 -4.95 -23.30
C ASP A 157 -22.76 -4.78 -21.98
N THR A 158 -21.65 -4.04 -21.99
CA THR A 158 -20.80 -3.84 -20.81
C THR A 158 -20.30 -2.40 -20.71
N VAL A 159 -20.04 -1.95 -19.50
CA VAL A 159 -19.37 -0.67 -19.20
C VAL A 159 -18.40 -0.85 -18.05
N VAL A 160 -17.45 0.07 -17.91
CA VAL A 160 -16.47 0.11 -16.83
C VAL A 160 -16.70 1.37 -15.99
N VAL A 161 -16.77 1.21 -14.67
CA VAL A 161 -16.77 2.30 -13.70
C VAL A 161 -15.34 2.48 -13.20
N ASP A 162 -14.76 3.66 -13.43
CA ASP A 162 -13.34 3.92 -13.20
C ASP A 162 -12.92 3.65 -11.75
N ARG A 163 -13.71 4.17 -10.80
CA ARG A 163 -13.42 4.04 -9.37
C ARG A 163 -14.71 4.14 -8.55
N VAL A 164 -14.82 3.30 -7.53
CA VAL A 164 -15.82 3.40 -6.48
C VAL A 164 -15.15 3.21 -5.13
N GLU A 165 -15.51 4.04 -4.16
CA GLU A 165 -15.05 3.91 -2.78
C GLU A 165 -16.27 3.79 -1.88
N LEU A 166 -16.37 2.72 -1.10
CA LEU A 166 -17.54 2.42 -0.28
C LEU A 166 -17.16 2.36 1.21
N SER A 167 -17.86 3.11 2.07
CA SER A 167 -17.59 3.07 3.51
C SER A 167 -18.01 1.75 4.15
N GLN A 168 -18.92 1.02 3.49
CA GLN A 168 -19.40 -0.31 3.85
C GLN A 168 -19.54 -1.14 2.56
N GLY A 169 -19.81 -2.45 2.67
CA GLY A 169 -20.05 -3.29 1.49
C GLY A 169 -21.25 -2.85 0.66
N GLY A 170 -21.28 -3.22 -0.63
CA GLY A 170 -22.38 -2.83 -1.51
C GLY A 170 -22.20 -3.19 -2.98
N PHE A 171 -22.82 -2.39 -3.84
CA PHE A 171 -22.91 -2.62 -5.29
C PHE A 171 -22.79 -1.30 -6.05
N VAL A 172 -22.46 -1.38 -7.34
CA VAL A 172 -22.63 -0.29 -8.30
C VAL A 172 -23.68 -0.68 -9.34
N THR A 173 -24.76 0.08 -9.41
CA THR A 173 -25.84 -0.11 -10.38
C THR A 173 -25.76 0.96 -11.46
N ILE A 174 -25.87 0.53 -12.71
CA ILE A 174 -25.87 1.40 -13.88
C ILE A 174 -27.31 1.76 -14.23
N HIS A 175 -27.64 3.04 -14.20
CA HIS A 175 -28.92 3.56 -14.65
C HIS A 175 -28.80 4.27 -16.00
N ASP A 176 -29.90 4.37 -16.75
CA ASP A 176 -30.04 5.39 -17.79
C ASP A 176 -30.43 6.75 -17.21
N ALA A 177 -30.32 7.80 -18.04
CA ALA A 177 -30.60 9.18 -17.64
C ALA A 177 -32.00 9.43 -17.04
N SER A 178 -33.00 8.55 -17.28
CA SER A 178 -34.34 8.73 -16.72
C SER A 178 -34.40 8.57 -15.20
N VAL A 179 -33.36 8.02 -14.55
CA VAL A 179 -33.22 8.03 -13.09
C VAL A 179 -33.24 9.47 -12.54
N THR A 180 -32.63 10.41 -13.26
CA THR A 180 -32.60 11.84 -12.90
C THR A 180 -33.97 12.52 -13.06
N GLU A 181 -34.90 11.87 -13.77
CA GLU A 181 -36.29 12.28 -13.95
C GLU A 181 -37.25 11.53 -13.00
N GLY A 182 -36.72 10.70 -12.10
CA GLY A 182 -37.46 9.95 -11.08
C GLY A 182 -37.91 8.55 -11.48
N ALA A 183 -37.47 8.03 -12.62
CA ALA A 183 -37.74 6.64 -13.03
C ALA A 183 -36.73 5.66 -12.40
N VAL A 184 -36.77 5.51 -11.08
CA VAL A 184 -35.74 4.79 -10.30
C VAL A 184 -35.56 3.34 -10.74
N PHE A 185 -36.61 2.53 -10.72
CA PHE A 185 -36.49 1.09 -11.00
C PHE A 185 -36.33 0.78 -12.50
N GLU A 186 -37.07 1.47 -13.36
CA GLU A 186 -37.11 1.16 -14.80
C GLU A 186 -35.86 1.65 -15.55
N SER A 187 -35.05 2.49 -14.91
CA SER A 187 -33.79 2.98 -15.47
C SER A 187 -32.63 2.03 -15.25
N ILE A 188 -32.75 1.03 -14.37
CA ILE A 188 -31.69 0.06 -14.07
C ILE A 188 -31.34 -0.72 -15.35
N ARG A 189 -30.06 -0.68 -15.72
CA ARG A 189 -29.50 -1.34 -16.90
C ARG A 189 -28.63 -2.53 -16.57
N GLY A 190 -27.98 -2.54 -15.41
CA GLY A 190 -27.11 -3.61 -14.92
C GLY A 190 -26.59 -3.29 -13.52
N THR A 191 -26.06 -4.29 -12.81
CA THR A 191 -25.47 -4.14 -11.47
C THR A 191 -24.21 -4.98 -11.33
N SER A 192 -23.20 -4.46 -10.64
CA SER A 192 -21.98 -5.19 -10.32
C SER A 192 -22.25 -6.41 -9.42
N SER A 193 -21.25 -7.28 -9.26
CA SER A 193 -21.20 -8.16 -8.10
C SER A 193 -21.05 -7.34 -6.81
N TYR A 194 -21.23 -8.00 -5.65
CA TYR A 194 -20.91 -7.40 -4.36
C TYR A 194 -19.45 -6.92 -4.33
N LEU A 195 -19.27 -5.72 -3.78
CA LEU A 195 -18.00 -5.07 -3.52
C LEU A 195 -17.86 -4.89 -2.01
N GLU A 196 -16.70 -5.27 -1.46
CA GLU A 196 -16.38 -5.02 -0.05
C GLU A 196 -16.25 -3.51 0.23
N ALA A 197 -16.18 -3.12 1.50
CA ALA A 197 -15.82 -1.74 1.84
C ALA A 197 -14.40 -1.41 1.34
N GLY A 198 -14.14 -0.14 1.02
CA GLY A 198 -12.86 0.33 0.50
C GLY A 198 -12.91 0.78 -0.95
N VAL A 199 -11.75 0.88 -1.58
CA VAL A 199 -11.55 1.38 -2.94
C VAL A 199 -11.56 0.23 -3.93
N HIS A 200 -12.34 0.37 -5.01
CA HIS A 200 -12.36 -0.53 -6.16
C HIS A 200 -12.18 0.28 -7.44
N GLU A 201 -11.37 -0.22 -8.36
CA GLU A 201 -11.08 0.44 -9.63
C GLU A 201 -11.45 -0.47 -10.80
N ASN A 202 -11.72 0.13 -11.96
CA ASN A 202 -12.02 -0.59 -13.20
C ASN A 202 -13.17 -1.62 -13.06
N VAL A 203 -14.23 -1.25 -12.32
CA VAL A 203 -15.37 -2.13 -12.04
C VAL A 203 -16.19 -2.34 -13.31
N ARG A 204 -16.07 -3.53 -13.91
CA ARG A 204 -16.86 -3.93 -15.09
C ARG A 204 -18.28 -4.31 -14.68
N VAL A 205 -19.27 -3.72 -15.35
CA VAL A 205 -20.69 -4.02 -15.13
C VAL A 205 -21.33 -4.50 -16.43
N GLU A 206 -21.90 -5.70 -16.38
CA GLU A 206 -22.76 -6.23 -17.45
C GLU A 206 -24.13 -5.57 -17.43
N LEU A 207 -24.65 -5.21 -18.60
CA LEU A 207 -25.95 -4.58 -18.77
C LEU A 207 -27.00 -5.65 -19.13
N ASP A 208 -27.83 -6.03 -18.15
CA ASP A 208 -29.05 -6.84 -18.35
C ASP A 208 -29.97 -6.27 -19.44
N SER A 209 -29.98 -4.95 -19.60
CA SER A 209 -30.70 -4.22 -20.63
C SER A 209 -29.74 -3.38 -21.48
N PRO A 210 -29.14 -3.99 -22.53
CA PRO A 210 -28.12 -3.36 -23.36
C PRO A 210 -28.55 -2.02 -23.97
N VAL A 211 -27.58 -1.12 -24.16
CA VAL A 211 -27.80 0.14 -24.86
C VAL A 211 -27.52 -0.03 -26.35
N SER A 212 -28.37 0.55 -27.21
CA SER A 212 -28.28 0.39 -28.67
C SER A 212 -28.03 1.71 -29.42
N GLU A 213 -27.94 2.81 -28.69
CA GLU A 213 -27.64 4.14 -29.20
C GLU A 213 -26.82 4.90 -28.15
N ASN A 214 -26.05 5.89 -28.61
CA ASN A 214 -25.28 6.74 -27.72
C ASN A 214 -26.21 7.40 -26.69
N THR A 215 -25.86 7.26 -25.41
CA THR A 215 -26.70 7.71 -24.30
C THR A 215 -25.83 8.18 -23.15
N THR A 216 -26.45 8.80 -22.15
CA THR A 216 -25.84 9.03 -20.85
C THR A 216 -26.25 7.90 -19.92
N LEU A 217 -25.27 7.31 -19.23
CA LEU A 217 -25.48 6.40 -18.12
C LEU A 217 -25.11 7.08 -16.81
N VAL A 218 -25.68 6.57 -15.73
CA VAL A 218 -25.59 7.13 -14.38
C VAL A 218 -25.22 5.97 -13.45
N PRO A 219 -23.94 5.72 -13.17
CA PRO A 219 -23.55 4.78 -12.11
C PRO A 219 -24.03 5.32 -10.76
N MET A 220 -24.60 4.44 -9.95
CA MET A 220 -25.12 4.71 -8.61
C MET A 220 -24.55 3.68 -7.63
N ALA A 221 -23.97 4.15 -6.52
CA ALA A 221 -23.51 3.26 -5.47
C ALA A 221 -24.68 2.86 -4.56
N HIS A 222 -24.81 1.57 -4.26
CA HIS A 222 -25.81 0.98 -3.37
C HIS A 222 -25.13 0.28 -2.19
N MET A 223 -25.73 0.36 -1.02
CA MET A 223 -25.24 -0.28 0.21
C MET A 223 -25.90 -1.65 0.38
N ASP A 224 -25.18 -2.68 0.81
CA ASP A 224 -25.81 -3.95 1.23
C ASP A 224 -26.43 -3.75 2.62
N THR A 225 -27.76 -3.54 2.68
CA THR A 225 -28.40 -3.08 3.92
C THR A 225 -28.87 -4.20 4.83
N ASP A 226 -28.90 -5.43 4.34
CA ASP A 226 -29.31 -6.62 5.09
C ASP A 226 -28.22 -7.69 5.19
N ASP A 227 -27.00 -7.35 4.77
CA ASP A 227 -25.76 -8.12 4.88
C ASP A 227 -25.87 -9.50 4.20
N ASP A 228 -26.63 -9.60 3.10
CA ASP A 228 -26.87 -10.85 2.38
C ASP A 228 -26.06 -10.99 1.08
N GLN A 229 -25.30 -9.94 0.72
CA GLN A 229 -24.43 -9.82 -0.45
C GLN A 229 -25.15 -10.04 -1.79
N THR A 230 -26.48 -9.90 -1.80
CA THR A 230 -27.32 -10.05 -2.97
C THR A 230 -28.07 -8.75 -3.25
N TYR A 231 -27.92 -8.19 -4.45
CA TYR A 231 -28.67 -7.00 -4.81
C TYR A 231 -30.17 -7.29 -4.96
N THR A 232 -30.99 -6.70 -4.08
CA THR A 232 -32.44 -6.90 -3.96
C THR A 232 -33.25 -5.61 -3.96
N PHE A 233 -32.64 -4.46 -4.27
CA PHE A 233 -33.30 -3.16 -4.32
C PHE A 233 -34.57 -3.11 -5.19
N PRO A 234 -34.60 -3.67 -6.42
CA PRO A 234 -35.82 -3.67 -7.23
C PRO A 234 -36.92 -4.56 -6.64
N GLU A 235 -36.57 -5.74 -6.12
CA GLU A 235 -37.50 -6.72 -5.55
C GLU A 235 -38.15 -6.23 -4.26
N SER A 236 -37.40 -5.50 -3.45
CA SER A 236 -37.86 -4.93 -2.18
C SER A 236 -38.57 -3.59 -2.34
N GLU A 237 -38.70 -3.07 -3.57
CA GLU A 237 -39.19 -1.71 -3.84
C GLU A 237 -38.37 -0.63 -3.12
N GLY A 238 -37.06 -0.88 -2.94
CA GLY A 238 -36.09 0.00 -2.29
C GLY A 238 -36.08 -0.04 -0.76
N GLU A 239 -36.68 -1.07 -0.15
CA GLU A 239 -36.59 -1.29 1.30
C GLU A 239 -35.24 -1.87 1.74
N THR A 240 -34.62 -2.66 0.85
CA THR A 240 -33.26 -3.18 0.96
C THR A 240 -32.41 -2.59 -0.16
N ASP A 241 -31.11 -2.61 0.06
CA ASP A 241 -30.05 -2.18 -0.84
C ASP A 241 -30.23 -0.78 -1.41
N GLY A 242 -30.65 0.14 -0.54
CA GLY A 242 -30.81 1.53 -0.90
C GLY A 242 -29.50 2.16 -1.38
N PRO A 243 -29.57 3.24 -2.17
CA PRO A 243 -28.37 3.94 -2.60
C PRO A 243 -27.62 4.52 -1.41
N TYR A 244 -26.29 4.57 -1.51
CA TYR A 244 -25.49 5.47 -0.68
C TYR A 244 -25.96 6.90 -0.87
N VAL A 245 -25.96 7.69 0.21
CA VAL A 245 -26.44 9.09 0.19
C VAL A 245 -25.34 10.04 0.63
N ALA A 246 -25.10 11.07 -0.17
CA ALA A 246 -24.21 12.19 0.14
C ALA A 246 -24.95 13.50 -0.15
N ASP A 247 -24.79 14.51 0.71
CA ASP A 247 -25.45 15.84 0.58
C ASP A 247 -26.97 15.79 0.37
N GLY A 248 -27.62 14.74 0.89
CA GLY A 248 -29.06 14.53 0.79
C GLY A 248 -29.55 13.98 -0.56
N GLY A 249 -28.64 13.53 -1.44
CA GLY A 249 -28.93 12.84 -2.70
C GLY A 249 -28.19 11.51 -2.80
N ALA A 250 -28.61 10.66 -3.74
CA ALA A 250 -27.89 9.41 -4.04
C ALA A 250 -26.49 9.72 -4.59
N VAL A 251 -25.50 8.91 -4.21
CA VAL A 251 -24.14 8.97 -4.75
C VAL A 251 -24.18 8.46 -6.18
N VAL A 252 -24.01 9.37 -7.14
CA VAL A 252 -24.03 9.09 -8.57
C VAL A 252 -22.96 9.89 -9.29
N ASP A 253 -22.58 9.40 -10.47
CA ASP A 253 -21.87 10.17 -11.49
C ASP A 253 -22.62 10.09 -12.83
N THR A 254 -22.13 10.73 -13.88
CA THR A 254 -22.71 10.64 -15.22
C THR A 254 -21.64 10.51 -16.28
N ALA A 255 -21.79 9.53 -17.17
CA ALA A 255 -20.88 9.31 -18.29
C ALA A 255 -21.65 9.23 -19.61
N ALA A 256 -21.12 9.82 -20.67
CA ALA A 256 -21.59 9.60 -22.02
C ALA A 256 -20.98 8.30 -22.57
N VAL A 257 -21.84 7.35 -22.91
CA VAL A 257 -21.43 6.10 -23.56
C VAL A 257 -21.76 6.15 -25.05
N SER A 258 -20.78 5.79 -25.88
CA SER A 258 -20.91 5.77 -27.33
C SER A 258 -20.93 4.33 -27.83
N VAL A 259 -22.07 3.90 -28.38
CA VAL A 259 -22.19 2.57 -28.98
C VAL A 259 -21.38 2.55 -30.27
N SER A 260 -20.39 1.65 -30.34
CA SER A 260 -19.43 1.58 -31.45
C SER A 260 -19.14 0.12 -31.81
N ASP A 261 -19.07 -0.15 -33.12
CA ASP A 261 -18.53 -1.41 -33.67
C ASP A 261 -17.09 -1.20 -34.21
N THR A 262 -16.49 -0.05 -33.95
CA THR A 262 -15.13 0.31 -34.40
C THR A 262 -14.19 0.28 -33.21
N ALA A 263 -13.16 -0.55 -33.29
CA ALA A 263 -12.11 -0.62 -32.28
C ALA A 263 -11.33 0.70 -32.17
N SER A 264 -10.81 0.98 -30.99
CA SER A 264 -9.90 2.10 -30.73
C SER A 264 -8.83 1.67 -29.74
N ILE A 265 -7.68 2.33 -29.78
CA ILE A 265 -6.56 2.11 -28.87
C ILE A 265 -5.92 3.48 -28.61
N ASP A 266 -5.49 3.71 -27.37
CA ASP A 266 -4.82 4.93 -26.93
C ASP A 266 -3.54 4.55 -26.17
N TYR A 267 -2.44 5.22 -26.50
CA TYR A 267 -1.14 4.94 -25.93
C TYR A 267 -0.34 6.23 -25.69
N SER A 268 -0.01 6.47 -24.42
CA SER A 268 0.91 7.52 -24.03
C SER A 268 2.37 7.03 -23.98
N GLU A 269 3.29 7.92 -24.36
CA GLU A 269 4.72 7.69 -24.14
C GLU A 269 4.99 7.43 -22.66
N GLN A 270 5.81 6.43 -22.35
CA GLN A 270 6.05 6.00 -20.97
C GLN A 270 7.49 5.60 -20.72
N VAL A 271 7.83 5.53 -19.44
CA VAL A 271 9.05 4.90 -18.94
C VAL A 271 8.73 3.45 -18.60
N THR A 272 9.63 2.53 -18.95
CA THR A 272 9.47 1.09 -18.71
C THR A 272 10.81 0.48 -18.33
N GLY A 273 10.82 -0.64 -17.60
CA GLY A 273 12.04 -1.46 -17.46
C GLY A 273 12.40 -2.22 -18.74
N GLY A 274 11.55 -2.18 -19.77
CA GLY A 274 11.75 -2.79 -21.08
C GLY A 274 11.12 -4.18 -21.24
N TYR A 275 10.44 -4.72 -20.24
CA TYR A 275 9.80 -6.03 -20.21
C TYR A 275 8.29 -5.96 -20.35
N SER A 276 7.65 -4.81 -20.08
CA SER A 276 6.23 -4.63 -20.33
C SER A 276 5.89 -3.24 -20.86
N ILE A 277 4.75 -3.13 -21.54
CA ILE A 277 4.16 -1.87 -21.99
C ILE A 277 2.73 -1.79 -21.48
N VAL A 278 2.37 -0.68 -20.85
CA VAL A 278 0.97 -0.41 -20.46
C VAL A 278 0.30 0.40 -21.56
N VAL A 279 -0.87 -0.06 -22.02
CA VAL A 279 -1.70 0.65 -22.99
C VAL A 279 -2.86 1.31 -22.23
N ASP A 280 -2.92 2.64 -22.29
CA ASP A 280 -3.83 3.47 -21.49
C ASP A 280 -5.29 3.00 -21.63
N SER A 281 -5.73 2.74 -22.86
CA SER A 281 -7.03 2.14 -23.10
C SER A 281 -7.15 1.44 -24.45
N VAL A 282 -8.06 0.46 -24.50
CA VAL A 282 -8.44 -0.22 -25.74
C VAL A 282 -9.93 -0.56 -25.73
N PHE A 283 -10.57 -0.42 -26.89
CA PHE A 283 -11.93 -0.89 -27.13
C PHE A 283 -11.91 -1.97 -28.21
N LEU A 284 -12.33 -3.19 -27.86
CA LEU A 284 -12.37 -4.35 -28.73
C LEU A 284 -13.82 -4.80 -28.93
N PRO A 285 -14.50 -4.44 -30.03
CA PRO A 285 -15.94 -4.69 -30.18
C PRO A 285 -16.29 -6.18 -30.33
N GLU A 286 -15.34 -7.02 -30.74
CA GLU A 286 -15.53 -8.47 -30.91
C GLU A 286 -14.57 -9.29 -30.02
N GLY A 287 -13.90 -8.64 -29.06
CA GLY A 287 -12.82 -9.26 -28.28
C GLY A 287 -11.55 -9.50 -29.11
N GLY A 288 -10.48 -9.92 -28.44
CA GLY A 288 -9.20 -10.22 -29.09
C GLY A 288 -8.02 -9.82 -28.23
N PHE A 289 -7.04 -9.15 -28.82
CA PHE A 289 -5.73 -8.96 -28.21
C PHE A 289 -5.18 -7.55 -28.43
N VAL A 290 -4.28 -7.15 -27.55
CA VAL A 290 -3.39 -6.00 -27.76
C VAL A 290 -2.00 -6.52 -28.04
N THR A 291 -1.48 -6.28 -29.25
CA THR A 291 -0.13 -6.68 -29.65
C THR A 291 0.76 -5.45 -29.72
N VAL A 292 1.91 -5.50 -29.04
CA VAL A 292 2.92 -4.45 -29.10
C VAL A 292 3.91 -4.77 -30.21
N HIS A 293 4.00 -3.87 -31.18
CA HIS A 293 5.04 -3.89 -32.21
C HIS A 293 6.14 -2.87 -31.93
N ASP A 294 7.33 -3.08 -32.50
CA ASP A 294 8.30 -2.00 -32.67
C ASP A 294 7.97 -1.12 -33.91
N GLY A 295 8.64 0.02 -34.04
CA GLY A 295 8.41 0.96 -35.14
C GLY A 295 8.62 0.41 -36.57
N THR A 296 9.33 -0.71 -36.74
CA THR A 296 9.55 -1.33 -38.06
C THR A 296 8.27 -1.92 -38.67
N VAL A 297 7.19 -2.10 -37.88
CA VAL A 297 5.86 -2.44 -38.41
C VAL A 297 5.40 -1.42 -39.44
N THR A 298 5.68 -0.13 -39.21
CA THR A 298 5.32 0.98 -40.11
C THR A 298 6.20 1.01 -41.37
N GLU A 299 7.31 0.27 -41.36
CA GLU A 299 8.22 0.08 -42.49
C GLU A 299 7.93 -1.23 -43.27
N GLY A 300 6.92 -2.00 -42.84
CA GLY A 300 6.45 -3.21 -43.49
C GLY A 300 6.99 -4.52 -42.90
N ALA A 301 7.71 -4.48 -41.78
CA ALA A 301 8.16 -5.68 -41.06
C ALA A 301 7.07 -6.20 -40.12
N VAL A 302 5.98 -6.75 -40.68
CA VAL A 302 4.76 -7.09 -39.92
C VAL A 302 5.02 -8.11 -38.80
N PHE A 303 5.60 -9.27 -39.10
CA PHE A 303 5.77 -10.35 -38.12
C PHE A 303 6.98 -10.16 -37.20
N GLU A 304 8.11 -9.73 -37.75
CA GLU A 304 9.37 -9.56 -37.01
C GLU A 304 9.33 -8.37 -36.03
N SER A 305 8.33 -7.49 -36.15
CA SER A 305 8.18 -6.34 -35.25
C SER A 305 7.42 -6.67 -33.98
N ILE A 306 6.74 -7.82 -33.89
CA ILE A 306 5.97 -8.23 -32.70
C ILE A 306 6.93 -8.38 -31.52
N ARG A 307 6.64 -7.68 -30.42
CA ARG A 307 7.43 -7.70 -29.19
C ARG A 307 6.73 -8.39 -28.03
N GLY A 308 5.40 -8.41 -28.04
CA GLY A 308 4.57 -9.07 -27.03
C GLY A 308 3.09 -8.94 -27.38
N THR A 309 2.26 -9.80 -26.80
CA THR A 309 0.79 -9.79 -26.98
C THR A 309 0.12 -10.06 -25.65
N SER A 310 -0.97 -9.35 -25.36
CA SER A 310 -1.79 -9.59 -24.16
C SER A 310 -2.40 -10.99 -24.17
N ASP A 311 -2.91 -11.42 -23.01
CA ASP A 311 -3.93 -12.46 -22.97
C ASP A 311 -5.19 -12.02 -23.73
N TYR A 312 -6.09 -12.97 -24.01
CA TYR A 312 -7.37 -12.67 -24.63
C TYR A 312 -8.20 -11.74 -23.75
N LEU A 313 -8.71 -10.68 -24.38
CA LEU A 313 -9.63 -9.72 -23.80
C LEU A 313 -11.01 -9.94 -24.43
N GLU A 314 -12.01 -10.18 -23.59
CA GLU A 314 -13.42 -10.26 -24.02
C GLU A 314 -13.88 -8.98 -24.73
N PRO A 315 -15.03 -9.00 -25.43
CA PRO A 315 -15.56 -7.78 -26.04
C PRO A 315 -15.80 -6.66 -25.00
N GLY A 316 -15.34 -5.45 -25.32
CA GLY A 316 -15.63 -4.24 -24.55
C GLY A 316 -14.45 -3.28 -24.42
N TYR A 317 -14.56 -2.38 -23.44
CA TYR A 317 -13.56 -1.37 -23.11
C TYR A 317 -12.67 -1.85 -21.96
N TYR A 318 -11.39 -1.51 -22.05
CA TYR A 318 -10.34 -1.83 -21.07
C TYR A 318 -9.42 -0.63 -20.91
N THR A 319 -8.91 -0.46 -19.70
CA THR A 319 -7.93 0.55 -19.27
C THR A 319 -6.71 -0.16 -18.71
N ASP A 320 -5.56 0.51 -18.74
CA ASP A 320 -4.31 0.04 -18.13
C ASP A 320 -3.89 -1.37 -18.56
N VAL A 321 -4.05 -1.68 -19.86
CA VAL A 321 -3.74 -3.01 -20.40
C VAL A 321 -2.24 -3.20 -20.47
N ARG A 322 -1.71 -3.98 -19.52
CA ARG A 322 -0.30 -4.35 -19.49
C ARG A 322 -0.01 -5.52 -20.43
N VAL A 323 0.92 -5.31 -21.36
CA VAL A 323 1.41 -6.32 -22.30
C VAL A 323 2.84 -6.69 -21.94
N GLU A 324 3.05 -7.94 -21.53
CA GLU A 324 4.40 -8.50 -21.36
C GLU A 324 5.09 -8.69 -22.71
N LEU A 325 6.39 -8.40 -22.76
CA LEU A 325 7.19 -8.51 -23.98
C LEU A 325 7.99 -9.81 -24.00
N ASP A 326 7.75 -10.64 -25.01
CA ASP A 326 8.55 -11.84 -25.32
C ASP A 326 10.02 -11.50 -25.57
N THR A 327 10.27 -10.31 -26.13
CA THR A 327 11.61 -9.78 -26.36
C THR A 327 11.73 -8.39 -25.75
N PRO A 328 12.51 -8.24 -24.65
CA PRO A 328 12.64 -6.96 -23.97
C PRO A 328 13.21 -5.86 -24.87
N LEU A 329 12.77 -4.62 -24.61
CA LEU A 329 13.36 -3.41 -25.15
C LEU A 329 14.68 -3.14 -24.44
N ASN A 330 15.74 -2.86 -25.21
CA ASN A 330 17.08 -2.62 -24.67
C ASN A 330 17.49 -1.14 -24.72
N GLU A 331 16.71 -0.31 -25.40
CA GLU A 331 16.94 1.13 -25.55
C GLU A 331 15.62 1.82 -25.84
N THR A 332 15.57 3.14 -25.62
CA THR A 332 14.40 3.94 -25.99
C THR A 332 14.05 3.75 -27.46
N THR A 333 12.84 3.30 -27.73
CA THR A 333 12.36 3.03 -29.08
C THR A 333 10.89 3.41 -29.23
N THR A 334 10.47 3.65 -30.46
CA THR A 334 9.05 3.74 -30.78
C THR A 334 8.42 2.35 -30.71
N VAL A 335 7.33 2.24 -29.97
CA VAL A 335 6.43 1.10 -29.96
C VAL A 335 5.12 1.47 -30.64
N VAL A 336 4.42 0.45 -31.13
CA VAL A 336 3.16 0.59 -31.87
C VAL A 336 2.19 -0.47 -31.34
N PRO A 337 1.47 -0.20 -30.24
CA PRO A 337 0.36 -1.03 -29.82
C PRO A 337 -0.70 -1.13 -30.92
N MET A 338 -1.17 -2.34 -31.18
CA MET A 338 -2.13 -2.66 -32.23
C MET A 338 -3.24 -3.52 -31.67
N ALA A 339 -4.48 -3.15 -31.97
CA ALA A 339 -5.64 -3.98 -31.62
C ALA A 339 -5.80 -5.10 -32.66
N HIS A 340 -5.87 -6.34 -32.19
CA HIS A 340 -6.11 -7.55 -32.97
C HIS A 340 -7.47 -8.17 -32.60
N VAL A 341 -8.19 -8.71 -33.59
CA VAL A 341 -9.46 -9.42 -33.36
C VAL A 341 -9.19 -10.92 -33.25
N ASP A 342 -9.82 -11.62 -32.31
CA ASP A 342 -9.85 -13.09 -32.34
C ASP A 342 -10.79 -13.55 -33.47
N SER A 343 -10.21 -13.88 -34.63
CA SER A 343 -10.98 -14.05 -35.86
C SER A 343 -11.52 -15.47 -36.06
N ASP A 344 -10.94 -16.45 -35.36
CA ASP A 344 -11.33 -17.85 -35.43
C ASP A 344 -11.99 -18.37 -34.14
N GLY A 345 -11.99 -17.56 -33.09
CA GLY A 345 -12.75 -17.75 -31.86
C GLY A 345 -12.14 -18.81 -30.95
N ASP A 346 -10.82 -18.96 -30.98
CA ASP A 346 -10.10 -19.93 -30.17
C ASP A 346 -9.39 -19.33 -28.94
N GLU A 347 -9.55 -18.01 -28.74
CA GLU A 347 -9.01 -17.22 -27.61
C GLU A 347 -7.48 -17.31 -27.49
N THR A 348 -6.78 -17.73 -28.57
CA THR A 348 -5.33 -17.84 -28.64
C THR A 348 -4.80 -16.95 -29.75
N TYR A 349 -3.74 -16.17 -29.49
CA TYR A 349 -3.13 -15.36 -30.55
C TYR A 349 -2.35 -16.23 -31.54
N THR A 350 -2.84 -16.34 -32.78
CA THR A 350 -2.27 -17.20 -33.85
C THR A 350 -1.93 -16.43 -35.13
N PHE A 351 -1.84 -15.10 -35.06
CA PHE A 351 -1.50 -14.25 -36.21
C PHE A 351 -0.17 -14.62 -36.89
N PRO A 352 0.96 -14.83 -36.17
CA PRO A 352 2.22 -15.25 -36.78
C PRO A 352 2.16 -16.65 -37.43
N GLU A 353 1.56 -17.62 -36.73
CA GLU A 353 1.46 -19.03 -37.16
C GLU A 353 0.59 -19.20 -38.40
N SER A 354 -0.47 -18.40 -38.49
CA SER A 354 -1.40 -18.39 -39.62
C SER A 354 -0.91 -17.55 -40.80
N GLU A 355 0.28 -16.94 -40.71
CA GLU A 355 0.79 -15.97 -41.69
C GLU A 355 -0.19 -14.79 -41.92
N GLY A 356 -0.92 -14.41 -40.87
CA GLY A 356 -1.91 -13.33 -40.85
C GLY A 356 -3.29 -13.70 -41.41
N GLU A 357 -3.59 -14.98 -41.60
CA GLU A 357 -4.93 -15.45 -41.97
C GLU A 357 -5.91 -15.45 -40.79
N ALA A 358 -5.41 -15.76 -39.58
CA ALA A 358 -6.10 -15.61 -38.31
C ALA A 358 -5.54 -14.42 -37.54
N ASP A 359 -6.34 -13.91 -36.62
CA ASP A 359 -6.08 -12.83 -35.67
C ASP A 359 -5.48 -11.58 -36.27
N GLY A 360 -6.00 -11.19 -37.43
CA GLY A 360 -5.61 -9.95 -38.09
C GLY A 360 -5.90 -8.71 -37.24
N PRO A 361 -5.28 -7.57 -37.58
CA PRO A 361 -5.56 -6.34 -36.87
C PRO A 361 -6.99 -5.88 -37.12
N TYR A 362 -7.59 -5.26 -36.11
CA TYR A 362 -8.77 -4.41 -36.33
C TYR A 362 -8.43 -3.32 -37.34
N THR A 363 -9.41 -2.95 -38.18
CA THR A 363 -9.23 -1.88 -39.17
C THR A 363 -10.31 -0.82 -39.08
N ALA A 364 -9.89 0.45 -39.08
CA ALA A 364 -10.75 1.62 -39.17
C ALA A 364 -10.33 2.46 -40.39
N ASP A 365 -11.31 2.87 -41.20
CA ASP A 365 -11.08 3.61 -42.46
C ASP A 365 -10.05 2.95 -43.40
N GLY A 366 -9.94 1.62 -43.35
CA GLY A 366 -9.03 0.82 -44.17
C GLY A 366 -7.57 0.81 -43.71
N SER A 367 -7.28 1.29 -42.50
CA SER A 367 -5.97 1.19 -41.84
C SER A 367 -6.08 0.40 -40.54
N ALA A 368 -4.99 -0.21 -40.08
CA ALA A 368 -4.96 -0.89 -38.79
C ALA A 368 -5.27 0.09 -37.64
N VAL A 369 -5.98 -0.38 -36.62
CA VAL A 369 -6.21 0.36 -35.37
C VAL A 369 -4.94 0.24 -34.53
N ILE A 370 -4.15 1.30 -34.56
CA ILE A 370 -2.88 1.44 -33.84
C ILE A 370 -2.81 2.79 -33.16
N ASP A 371 -1.97 2.85 -32.14
CA ASP A 371 -1.35 4.10 -31.71
C ASP A 371 0.16 3.90 -31.60
N SER A 372 0.93 4.97 -31.42
CA SER A 372 2.39 4.89 -31.35
C SER A 372 3.00 6.00 -30.52
N GLY A 373 4.01 5.64 -29.74
CA GLY A 373 4.80 6.57 -28.96
C GLY A 373 6.14 5.97 -28.57
N ASN A 374 6.99 6.75 -27.92
CA ASN A 374 8.26 6.24 -27.41
C ASN A 374 8.06 5.52 -26.06
N ALA A 375 8.69 4.37 -25.94
CA ALA A 375 8.93 3.70 -24.67
C ALA A 375 10.38 3.95 -24.27
N THR A 376 10.60 4.66 -23.15
CA THR A 376 11.94 4.96 -22.62
C THR A 376 12.37 3.87 -21.66
N VAL A 377 13.42 3.13 -22.01
CA VAL A 377 13.94 2.02 -21.21
C VAL A 377 14.78 2.57 -20.04
N SER A 378 14.33 2.31 -18.82
CA SER A 378 15.00 2.62 -17.56
C SER A 378 14.54 1.63 -16.48
N ALA A 379 13.54 2.01 -15.68
CA ALA A 379 12.90 1.17 -14.67
C ALA A 379 11.47 1.68 -14.47
N SER A 380 10.61 0.87 -13.87
CA SER A 380 9.32 1.29 -13.34
C SER A 380 9.12 0.71 -11.94
N VAL A 381 8.39 1.43 -11.10
CA VAL A 381 8.04 1.03 -9.74
C VAL A 381 6.55 1.32 -9.59
N ASP A 382 5.78 0.33 -9.15
CA ASP A 382 4.38 0.48 -8.79
C ASP A 382 4.26 0.26 -7.28
N TYR A 383 3.69 1.24 -6.58
CA TYR A 383 3.51 1.24 -5.14
C TYR A 383 2.18 1.89 -4.74
N SER A 384 1.27 1.07 -4.25
CA SER A 384 -0.06 1.48 -3.81
C SER A 384 -0.15 1.73 -2.30
N THR A 385 -1.22 2.41 -1.86
CA THR A 385 -1.53 2.57 -0.44
C THR A 385 -1.71 1.22 0.23
N LYS A 386 -1.07 1.01 1.38
CA LYS A 386 -1.13 -0.27 2.11
C LYS A 386 -0.88 -0.14 3.59
N THR A 387 -1.19 -1.20 4.32
CA THR A 387 -0.83 -1.36 5.73
C THR A 387 0.50 -2.09 5.88
N SER A 388 1.28 -1.72 6.89
CA SER A 388 2.56 -2.35 7.24
C SER A 388 2.59 -2.66 8.75
N ASP A 389 3.38 -3.67 9.12
CA ASP A 389 3.73 -3.98 10.51
C ASP A 389 4.85 -3.06 11.06
N GLY A 390 5.27 -2.09 10.26
CA GLY A 390 6.34 -1.14 10.56
C GLY A 390 7.74 -1.69 10.34
N THR A 391 7.93 -3.00 10.14
CA THR A 391 9.26 -3.62 9.96
C THR A 391 9.55 -4.02 8.52
N THR A 392 8.49 -4.31 7.75
CA THR A 392 8.60 -4.73 6.35
C THR A 392 7.59 -3.98 5.50
N VAL A 393 8.02 -3.56 4.31
CA VAL A 393 7.17 -2.93 3.30
C VAL A 393 7.25 -3.77 2.03
N VAL A 394 6.11 -4.05 1.41
CA VAL A 394 6.03 -4.77 0.13
C VAL A 394 5.82 -3.75 -0.97
N VAL A 395 6.70 -3.72 -1.98
CA VAL A 395 6.50 -2.94 -3.21
C VAL A 395 5.79 -3.83 -4.22
N ASP A 396 4.71 -3.33 -4.84
CA ASP A 396 3.79 -4.19 -5.59
C ASP A 396 4.48 -4.78 -6.82
N ARG A 397 5.14 -3.91 -7.59
CA ARG A 397 5.83 -4.32 -8.81
C ARG A 397 7.03 -3.44 -9.10
N VAL A 398 8.12 -4.04 -9.54
CA VAL A 398 9.31 -3.34 -9.99
C VAL A 398 9.83 -3.96 -11.27
N GLU A 399 10.11 -3.12 -12.27
CA GLU A 399 10.71 -3.54 -13.51
C GLU A 399 12.05 -2.84 -13.70
N LEU A 400 13.13 -3.61 -13.83
CA LEU A 400 14.49 -3.06 -13.94
C LEU A 400 15.11 -3.46 -15.29
N SER A 401 15.54 -2.47 -16.09
CA SER A 401 16.24 -2.74 -17.36
C SER A 401 17.64 -3.34 -17.17
N GLN A 402 18.23 -3.14 -15.99
CA GLN A 402 19.50 -3.72 -15.56
C GLN A 402 19.34 -4.22 -14.11
N GLY A 403 20.35 -4.87 -13.54
CA GLY A 403 20.28 -5.31 -12.14
C GLY A 403 20.34 -4.12 -11.18
N GLY A 404 19.86 -4.32 -9.94
CA GLY A 404 19.90 -3.26 -8.94
C GLY A 404 19.09 -3.56 -7.70
N PHE A 405 18.51 -2.52 -7.11
CA PHE A 405 17.84 -2.55 -5.81
C PHE A 405 16.58 -1.70 -5.83
N VAL A 406 15.71 -1.94 -4.85
CA VAL A 406 14.59 -1.06 -4.51
C VAL A 406 14.84 -0.54 -3.11
N THR A 407 15.00 0.76 -2.98
CA THR A 407 15.25 1.43 -1.71
C THR A 407 14.00 2.17 -1.28
N ILE A 408 13.59 1.98 -0.03
CA ILE A 408 12.46 2.69 0.57
C ILE A 408 13.00 3.97 1.19
N HIS A 409 12.43 5.10 0.77
CA HIS A 409 12.68 6.39 1.40
C HIS A 409 11.47 6.86 2.20
N ASP A 410 11.70 7.63 3.26
CA ASP A 410 10.66 8.41 3.91
C ASP A 410 10.38 9.76 3.17
N ALA A 411 9.41 10.52 3.67
CA ALA A 411 9.00 11.80 3.09
C ALA A 411 10.09 12.89 3.13
N SER A 412 11.15 12.73 3.93
CA SER A 412 12.26 13.69 3.99
C SER A 412 13.07 13.74 2.67
N LEU A 413 12.97 12.69 1.83
CA LEU A 413 13.52 12.69 0.47
C LEU A 413 13.00 13.86 -0.36
N LEU A 414 11.69 14.15 -0.27
CA LEU A 414 11.04 15.27 -0.96
C LEU A 414 11.48 16.63 -0.39
N GLY A 415 12.16 16.62 0.76
CA GLY A 415 12.87 17.75 1.36
C GLY A 415 14.32 17.91 0.94
N GLY A 416 14.83 17.00 0.14
CA GLY A 416 16.22 16.97 -0.30
C GLY A 416 17.16 16.24 0.66
N ALA A 417 16.65 15.51 1.66
CA ALA A 417 17.44 14.61 2.49
C ALA A 417 17.72 13.31 1.73
N VAL A 418 18.64 13.35 0.77
CA VAL A 418 18.86 12.25 -0.18
C VAL A 418 19.36 10.97 0.51
N PHE A 419 20.24 11.09 1.50
CA PHE A 419 20.87 9.94 2.13
C PHE A 419 20.17 9.54 3.43
N GLU A 420 19.74 10.53 4.22
CA GLU A 420 19.10 10.31 5.52
C GLU A 420 17.68 9.75 5.40
N SER A 421 17.02 9.93 4.27
CA SER A 421 15.67 9.39 4.03
C SER A 421 15.64 7.89 3.78
N VAL A 422 16.77 7.23 3.53
CA VAL A 422 16.81 5.79 3.28
C VAL A 422 16.45 5.05 4.57
N VAL A 423 15.34 4.30 4.54
CA VAL A 423 14.84 3.54 5.70
C VAL A 423 14.91 2.02 5.50
N GLY A 424 15.21 1.54 4.30
CA GLY A 424 15.44 0.13 4.03
C GLY A 424 15.75 -0.12 2.55
N THR A 425 16.45 -1.22 2.24
CA THR A 425 16.79 -1.59 0.86
C THR A 425 16.59 -3.08 0.63
N SER A 426 16.07 -3.44 -0.55
CA SER A 426 15.91 -4.83 -0.96
C SER A 426 17.26 -5.56 -1.07
N GLU A 427 17.21 -6.89 -1.12
CA GLU A 427 18.32 -7.65 -1.72
C GLU A 427 18.49 -7.28 -3.20
N TYR A 428 19.63 -7.64 -3.80
CA TYR A 428 19.87 -7.44 -5.22
C TYR A 428 18.81 -8.13 -6.08
N LEU A 429 18.27 -7.39 -7.04
CA LEU A 429 17.29 -7.83 -8.02
C LEU A 429 17.95 -7.92 -9.41
N GLU A 430 17.83 -9.07 -10.07
CA GLU A 430 18.26 -9.24 -11.46
C GLU A 430 17.44 -8.34 -12.42
N PRO A 431 17.95 -8.01 -13.63
CA PRO A 431 17.13 -7.34 -14.65
C PRO A 431 15.85 -8.14 -14.96
N GLY A 432 14.69 -7.49 -14.95
CA GLY A 432 13.41 -8.16 -15.14
C GLY A 432 12.25 -7.52 -14.39
N VAL A 433 11.14 -8.26 -14.36
CA VAL A 433 9.94 -7.96 -13.57
C VAL A 433 10.03 -8.68 -12.23
N HIS A 434 9.77 -7.96 -11.15
CA HIS A 434 9.65 -8.47 -9.79
C HIS A 434 8.33 -8.02 -9.21
N GLU A 435 7.59 -8.93 -8.61
CA GLU A 435 6.30 -8.67 -7.96
C GLU A 435 6.47 -8.93 -6.46
N ASP A 436 5.66 -8.24 -5.64
CA ASP A 436 5.62 -8.41 -4.19
C ASP A 436 7.02 -8.31 -3.53
N VAL A 437 7.81 -7.31 -3.91
CA VAL A 437 9.17 -7.11 -3.42
C VAL A 437 9.13 -6.68 -1.96
N ALA A 438 9.38 -7.62 -1.05
CA ALA A 438 9.49 -7.35 0.38
C ALA A 438 10.83 -6.68 0.71
N VAL A 439 10.75 -5.52 1.36
CA VAL A 439 11.91 -4.76 1.86
C VAL A 439 11.81 -4.67 3.37
N THR A 440 12.79 -5.27 4.05
CA THR A 440 12.96 -5.08 5.50
C THR A 440 13.55 -3.70 5.76
N LEU A 441 12.96 -2.99 6.71
CA LEU A 441 13.42 -1.66 7.12
C LEU A 441 14.58 -1.79 8.12
N ASP A 442 15.57 -0.91 7.99
CA ASP A 442 16.75 -0.88 8.85
C ASP A 442 16.40 -0.54 10.30
N GLU A 443 15.39 0.33 10.47
CA GLU A 443 14.71 0.61 11.73
C GLU A 443 13.20 0.58 11.47
N PRO A 444 12.39 0.00 12.38
CA PRO A 444 10.96 0.01 12.20
C PRO A 444 10.38 1.43 12.16
N ILE A 445 9.53 1.68 11.17
CA ILE A 445 8.71 2.90 11.14
C ILE A 445 7.58 2.75 12.15
N ARG A 446 7.35 3.78 12.97
CA ARG A 446 6.38 3.74 14.09
C ARG A 446 5.13 4.59 13.85
N SER A 447 5.06 5.26 12.69
CA SER A 447 3.99 6.16 12.30
C SER A 447 3.56 5.89 10.87
N SER A 448 2.26 6.04 10.60
CA SER A 448 1.75 6.10 9.24
C SER A 448 2.31 7.30 8.49
N GLN A 449 2.81 7.07 7.28
CA GLN A 449 3.52 8.11 6.52
C GLN A 449 3.54 7.82 5.03
N THR A 450 3.93 8.82 4.23
CA THR A 450 4.26 8.58 2.82
C THR A 450 5.64 7.92 2.71
N LEU A 451 5.68 6.75 2.10
CA LEU A 451 6.92 6.11 1.68
C LEU A 451 7.13 6.33 0.18
N VAL A 452 8.40 6.41 -0.21
CA VAL A 452 8.83 6.68 -1.59
C VAL A 452 9.81 5.58 -2.03
N PRO A 453 9.33 4.44 -2.54
CA PRO A 453 10.21 3.45 -3.14
C PRO A 453 10.92 4.02 -4.37
N MET A 454 12.24 3.81 -4.43
CA MET A 454 13.11 4.28 -5.51
C MET A 454 13.89 3.10 -6.09
N ALA A 455 13.92 3.00 -7.42
CA ALA A 455 14.77 2.03 -8.09
C ALA A 455 16.22 2.54 -8.14
N HIS A 456 17.17 1.71 -7.69
CA HIS A 456 18.62 1.96 -7.76
C HIS A 456 19.32 0.95 -8.66
N MET A 457 20.34 1.38 -9.40
CA MET A 457 21.12 0.52 -10.30
C MET A 457 22.36 -0.02 -9.59
N ASP A 458 22.73 -1.28 -9.76
CA ASP A 458 24.06 -1.75 -9.36
C ASP A 458 25.10 -1.25 -10.37
N THR A 459 25.76 -0.12 -10.05
CA THR A 459 26.60 0.60 -11.03
C THR A 459 28.03 0.10 -11.11
N ASP A 460 28.51 -0.60 -10.07
CA ASP A 460 29.87 -1.13 -10.02
C ASP A 460 29.94 -2.67 -10.13
N GLY A 461 28.78 -3.33 -10.10
CA GLY A 461 28.59 -4.74 -10.39
C GLY A 461 29.01 -5.65 -9.26
N ASP A 462 28.91 -5.18 -8.01
CA ASP A 462 29.28 -5.95 -6.82
C ASP A 462 28.08 -6.54 -6.05
N GLU A 463 26.85 -6.30 -6.53
CA GLU A 463 25.58 -6.77 -5.97
C GLU A 463 25.35 -6.34 -4.51
N ALA A 464 26.09 -5.35 -4.00
CA ALA A 464 25.90 -4.77 -2.68
C ALA A 464 25.45 -3.32 -2.79
N TYR A 465 24.40 -2.95 -2.04
CA TYR A 465 23.96 -1.57 -2.01
C TYR A 465 24.94 -0.71 -1.20
N THR A 466 25.56 0.30 -1.85
CA THR A 466 26.57 1.18 -1.26
C THR A 466 26.33 2.67 -1.54
N PHE A 467 25.12 3.04 -1.97
CA PHE A 467 24.76 4.42 -2.28
C PHE A 467 24.98 5.39 -1.11
N VAL A 468 24.57 5.00 0.10
CA VAL A 468 24.65 5.84 1.30
C VAL A 468 26.10 5.98 1.77
N GLU A 469 26.83 4.87 1.94
CA GLU A 469 28.23 4.87 2.37
C GLU A 469 29.17 5.52 1.36
N GLY A 470 28.83 5.40 0.08
CA GLY A 470 29.56 5.97 -1.05
C GLY A 470 29.21 7.44 -1.33
N GLU A 471 28.30 8.06 -0.58
CA GLU A 471 27.79 9.41 -0.84
C GLU A 471 27.29 9.59 -2.30
N GLY A 472 26.71 8.53 -2.88
CA GLY A 472 26.20 8.47 -4.25
C GLY A 472 27.24 8.23 -5.34
N ASP A 473 28.48 7.86 -5.00
CA ASP A 473 29.52 7.50 -5.99
C ASP A 473 29.21 6.18 -6.72
N ALA A 474 28.51 5.27 -6.04
CA ALA A 474 27.98 4.02 -6.56
C ALA A 474 26.47 3.95 -6.28
N ASP A 475 25.83 3.00 -6.93
CA ASP A 475 24.42 2.64 -6.82
C ASP A 475 23.44 3.79 -6.91
N GLY A 476 23.69 4.69 -7.86
CA GLY A 476 22.77 5.80 -8.13
C GLY A 476 21.39 5.32 -8.58
N PRO A 477 20.36 6.18 -8.45
CA PRO A 477 19.02 5.84 -8.86
C PRO A 477 18.93 5.61 -10.37
N TYR A 478 18.00 4.74 -10.78
CA TYR A 478 17.49 4.78 -12.13
C TYR A 478 16.89 6.17 -12.41
N THR A 479 17.15 6.71 -13.60
CA THR A 479 16.64 8.03 -13.97
C THR A 479 15.87 8.01 -15.28
N ALA A 480 14.72 8.66 -15.28
CA ALA A 480 13.92 8.89 -16.47
C ALA A 480 13.40 10.34 -16.48
N ASP A 481 13.28 10.93 -17.69
CA ASP A 481 12.82 12.31 -17.88
C ASP A 481 13.53 13.40 -17.03
N GLY A 482 14.75 13.10 -16.59
CA GLY A 482 15.58 13.99 -15.78
C GLY A 482 15.36 13.89 -14.26
N GLY A 483 14.51 12.96 -13.79
CA GLY A 483 14.29 12.64 -12.38
C GLY A 483 14.64 11.18 -12.04
N ALA A 484 14.64 10.85 -10.75
CA ALA A 484 14.74 9.46 -10.29
C ALA A 484 13.43 8.71 -10.59
N VAL A 485 13.52 7.42 -10.87
CA VAL A 485 12.35 6.54 -10.98
C VAL A 485 11.90 6.20 -9.56
N ILE A 486 10.79 6.82 -9.17
CA ILE A 486 10.14 6.64 -7.87
C ILE A 486 8.65 6.41 -8.07
N ASP A 487 8.03 5.82 -7.06
CA ASP A 487 6.60 5.95 -6.79
C ASP A 487 6.40 6.37 -5.33
N SER A 488 5.19 6.74 -4.93
CA SER A 488 4.91 7.13 -3.54
C SER A 488 3.46 6.86 -3.17
N ALA A 489 3.25 6.31 -1.97
CA ALA A 489 1.92 6.09 -1.42
C ALA A 489 1.92 6.21 0.11
N HIS A 490 0.72 6.36 0.66
CA HIS A 490 0.53 6.35 2.12
C HIS A 490 0.66 4.92 2.65
N THR A 491 1.46 4.76 3.69
CA THR A 491 1.65 3.49 4.40
C THR A 491 1.11 3.64 5.80
N SER A 492 0.03 2.92 6.10
CA SER A 492 -0.58 2.93 7.43
C SER A 492 0.14 1.96 8.37
N VAL A 493 0.50 2.44 9.56
CA VAL A 493 1.19 1.69 10.61
C VAL A 493 0.44 1.89 11.92
N ASN A 494 -0.38 0.89 12.29
CA ASN A 494 -1.24 0.97 13.47
C ASN A 494 -0.57 0.42 14.74
N ALA A 495 0.31 -0.57 14.59
CA ALA A 495 1.09 -1.10 15.69
C ALA A 495 2.41 -1.69 15.20
N VAL A 496 3.39 -1.71 16.09
CA VAL A 496 4.73 -2.30 15.85
C VAL A 496 5.19 -2.98 17.13
N VAL A 497 5.70 -4.20 17.05
CA VAL A 497 6.29 -4.92 18.20
C VAL A 497 7.73 -5.29 17.90
N VAL A 498 8.65 -4.94 18.80
CA VAL A 498 10.07 -5.28 18.70
C VAL A 498 10.47 -6.09 19.93
N ALA A 499 11.07 -7.25 19.70
CA ALA A 499 11.61 -8.11 20.75
C ALA A 499 12.91 -8.76 20.30
N SER A 500 13.88 -8.78 21.20
CA SER A 500 15.17 -9.42 21.01
C SER A 500 15.22 -10.80 21.68
N ASP A 501 16.11 -11.64 21.18
CA ASP A 501 16.50 -12.88 21.84
C ASP A 501 16.95 -12.61 23.27
N GLN A 502 16.48 -13.44 24.20
CA GLN A 502 16.72 -13.24 25.62
C GLN A 502 16.88 -14.54 26.39
N SER A 503 17.43 -14.45 27.60
CA SER A 503 17.57 -15.58 28.52
C SER A 503 17.06 -15.22 29.90
N GLY A 504 16.47 -16.19 30.60
CA GLY A 504 15.90 -15.96 31.92
C GLY A 504 15.37 -17.23 32.57
N ASP A 505 14.75 -17.10 33.75
CA ASP A 505 14.23 -18.24 34.51
C ASP A 505 12.90 -18.81 33.96
N GLY A 506 12.44 -18.30 32.82
CA GLY A 506 11.20 -18.70 32.17
C GLY A 506 9.95 -18.08 32.77
N THR A 507 10.04 -17.21 33.79
CA THR A 507 8.84 -16.63 34.44
C THR A 507 8.43 -15.28 33.89
N THR A 508 9.33 -14.57 33.23
CA THR A 508 9.12 -13.22 32.69
C THR A 508 9.76 -13.10 31.33
N VAL A 509 9.09 -12.38 30.43
CA VAL A 509 9.58 -11.97 29.12
C VAL A 509 9.60 -10.44 29.07
N THR A 510 10.66 -9.85 28.54
CA THR A 510 10.73 -8.41 28.27
C THR A 510 10.56 -8.16 26.79
N ILE A 511 9.65 -7.26 26.43
CA ILE A 511 9.46 -6.76 25.07
C ILE A 511 10.23 -5.44 24.95
N ASP A 512 11.11 -5.32 23.96
CA ASP A 512 12.02 -4.18 23.85
C ASP A 512 11.23 -2.90 23.64
N SER A 513 10.30 -2.91 22.68
CA SER A 513 9.34 -1.84 22.49
C SER A 513 8.05 -2.32 21.83
N VAL A 514 6.95 -1.63 22.11
CA VAL A 514 5.69 -1.76 21.37
C VAL A 514 5.10 -0.38 21.12
N THR A 515 4.68 -0.12 19.89
CA THR A 515 3.92 1.08 19.50
C THR A 515 2.48 0.65 19.22
N LEU A 516 1.50 1.32 19.83
CA LEU A 516 0.06 1.06 19.64
C LEU A 516 -0.66 2.38 19.31
N ALA A 517 -1.28 2.51 18.14
CA ALA A 517 -2.01 3.73 17.76
C ALA A 517 -3.26 3.97 18.61
N ASN A 518 -3.97 2.90 18.97
CA ASN A 518 -5.23 2.94 19.72
C ASN A 518 -5.12 2.35 21.14
N GLY A 519 -3.89 2.12 21.62
CA GLY A 519 -3.63 1.45 22.90
C GLY A 519 -4.01 -0.03 22.87
N GLY A 520 -3.90 -0.70 24.02
CA GLY A 520 -4.22 -2.13 24.16
C GLY A 520 -3.14 -2.89 24.92
N PHE A 521 -2.71 -4.03 24.39
CA PHE A 521 -1.88 -5.00 25.11
C PHE A 521 -0.79 -5.61 24.21
N VAL A 522 0.26 -6.16 24.83
CA VAL A 522 1.11 -7.16 24.18
C VAL A 522 0.96 -8.50 24.88
N THR A 523 0.68 -9.53 24.10
CA THR A 523 0.56 -10.91 24.55
C THR A 523 1.76 -11.72 24.06
N VAL A 524 2.35 -12.52 24.95
CA VAL A 524 3.41 -13.47 24.61
C VAL A 524 2.76 -14.81 24.31
N HIS A 525 2.92 -15.27 23.07
CA HIS A 525 2.58 -16.63 22.68
C HIS A 525 3.83 -17.53 22.64
N ASP A 526 3.63 -18.84 22.75
CA ASP A 526 4.64 -19.81 22.30
C ASP A 526 4.51 -20.10 20.79
N ALA A 527 5.51 -20.81 20.24
CA ALA A 527 5.60 -21.13 18.81
C ALA A 527 4.36 -21.83 18.21
N SER A 528 3.53 -22.52 19.01
CA SER A 528 2.32 -23.20 18.52
C SER A 528 1.25 -22.26 17.97
N VAL A 529 1.34 -20.95 18.25
CA VAL A 529 0.48 -19.95 17.60
C VAL A 529 0.68 -19.95 16.08
N THR A 530 1.92 -20.19 15.61
CA THR A 530 2.24 -20.29 14.18
C THR A 530 1.73 -21.58 13.54
N GLU A 531 1.33 -22.55 14.37
CA GLU A 531 0.70 -23.80 13.96
C GLU A 531 -0.84 -23.77 14.13
N GLY A 532 -1.41 -22.61 14.48
CA GLY A 532 -2.85 -22.38 14.61
C GLY A 532 -3.44 -22.58 16.02
N ALA A 533 -2.61 -22.80 17.05
CA ALA A 533 -3.07 -22.92 18.44
C ALA A 533 -3.27 -21.54 19.09
N VAL A 534 -4.27 -20.78 18.65
CA VAL A 534 -4.44 -19.36 19.01
C VAL A 534 -4.58 -19.11 20.53
N PHE A 535 -5.55 -19.73 21.20
CA PHE A 535 -5.81 -19.46 22.62
C PHE A 535 -4.89 -20.24 23.57
N GLU A 536 -4.53 -21.48 23.22
CA GLU A 536 -3.71 -22.34 24.09
C GLU A 536 -2.23 -21.92 24.12
N SER A 537 -1.79 -21.13 23.14
CA SER A 537 -0.41 -20.63 23.06
C SER A 537 -0.14 -19.42 23.95
N ILE A 538 -1.17 -18.75 24.48
CA ILE A 538 -1.02 -17.56 25.33
C ILE A 538 -0.27 -17.94 26.61
N ARG A 539 0.87 -17.28 26.85
CA ARG A 539 1.72 -17.50 28.03
C ARG A 539 1.66 -16.38 29.03
N GLY A 540 1.33 -15.17 28.61
CA GLY A 540 1.11 -14.02 29.48
C GLY A 540 0.80 -12.78 28.65
N THR A 541 0.18 -11.80 29.28
CA THR A 541 -0.24 -10.54 28.64
C THR A 541 0.19 -9.37 29.53
N SER A 542 0.56 -8.25 28.92
CA SER A 542 0.86 -7.01 29.63
C SER A 542 -0.37 -6.47 30.37
N ASP A 543 -0.14 -5.53 31.30
CA ASP A 543 -1.20 -4.60 31.68
C ASP A 543 -1.58 -3.72 30.47
N TYR A 544 -2.70 -3.00 30.56
CA TYR A 544 -3.10 -2.04 29.53
C TYR A 544 -2.00 -1.00 29.26
N LEU A 545 -1.67 -0.84 27.99
CA LEU A 545 -0.76 0.13 27.43
C LEU A 545 -1.58 1.19 26.69
N ALA A 546 -1.47 2.44 27.13
CA ALA A 546 -2.11 3.57 26.45
C ALA A 546 -1.58 3.73 25.00
N PRO A 547 -2.25 4.49 24.12
CA PRO A 547 -1.69 4.84 22.82
C PRO A 547 -0.27 5.41 22.88
N GLY A 548 0.58 5.02 21.93
CA GLY A 548 1.98 5.45 21.78
C GLY A 548 3.02 4.33 21.94
N THR A 549 4.29 4.71 22.04
CA THR A 549 5.41 3.78 22.21
C THR A 549 5.72 3.51 23.68
N HIS A 550 5.83 2.22 24.04
CA HIS A 550 6.23 1.72 25.35
C HIS A 550 7.49 0.88 25.23
N GLU A 551 8.49 1.18 26.05
CA GLU A 551 9.77 0.44 26.04
C GLU A 551 9.90 -0.47 27.25
N ASN A 552 10.65 -1.56 27.11
CA ASN A 552 11.01 -2.49 28.18
C ASN A 552 9.77 -3.03 28.92
N VAL A 553 8.75 -3.48 28.17
CA VAL A 553 7.50 -4.00 28.75
C VAL A 553 7.77 -5.39 29.33
N GLU A 554 7.79 -5.49 30.66
CA GLU A 554 7.93 -6.76 31.37
C GLU A 554 6.58 -7.48 31.49
N ILE A 555 6.50 -8.69 30.93
CA ILE A 555 5.31 -9.54 30.94
C ILE A 555 5.58 -10.75 31.82
N THR A 556 4.81 -10.89 32.90
CA THR A 556 4.84 -12.09 33.74
C THR A 556 4.05 -13.20 33.06
N LEU A 557 4.65 -14.38 32.95
CA LEU A 557 3.98 -15.52 32.34
C LEU A 557 3.09 -16.24 33.37
N ASP A 558 1.86 -16.55 32.97
CA ASP A 558 0.89 -17.33 33.75
C ASP A 558 1.39 -18.75 34.01
N ALA A 559 2.14 -19.29 33.04
CA ALA A 559 2.88 -20.54 33.15
C ALA A 559 4.33 -20.32 32.67
N PRO A 560 5.34 -20.66 33.49
CA PRO A 560 6.72 -20.45 33.10
C PRO A 560 7.13 -21.32 31.91
N LEU A 561 8.02 -20.80 31.07
CA LEU A 561 8.69 -21.56 30.03
C LEU A 561 9.62 -22.59 30.70
N GLU A 562 9.34 -23.88 30.50
CA GLU A 562 10.16 -24.97 31.07
C GLU A 562 11.36 -25.35 30.17
N GLU A 563 11.28 -25.01 28.88
CA GLU A 563 12.28 -25.33 27.86
C GLU A 563 12.58 -24.09 27.01
N SER A 564 13.81 -23.99 26.51
CA SER A 564 14.18 -22.95 25.55
C SER A 564 13.40 -23.13 24.24
N GLY A 565 12.99 -22.02 23.63
CA GLY A 565 12.23 -22.05 22.38
C GLY A 565 11.88 -20.65 21.90
N THR A 566 11.13 -20.57 20.81
CA THR A 566 10.69 -19.30 20.23
C THR A 566 9.45 -18.79 20.95
N ILE A 567 9.48 -17.52 21.33
CA ILE A 567 8.32 -16.74 21.75
C ILE A 567 7.81 -15.89 20.60
N VAL A 568 6.51 -15.62 20.61
CA VAL A 568 5.83 -14.81 19.58
C VAL A 568 5.04 -13.71 20.28
N PRO A 569 5.66 -12.54 20.56
CA PRO A 569 4.95 -11.37 21.04
C PRO A 569 3.97 -10.85 19.97
N MET A 570 2.74 -10.53 20.38
CA MET A 570 1.65 -10.07 19.51
C MET A 570 0.99 -8.84 20.12
N ALA A 571 0.77 -7.80 19.32
CA ALA A 571 0.02 -6.62 19.74
C ALA A 571 -1.49 -6.88 19.63
N HIS A 572 -2.24 -6.48 20.65
CA HIS A 572 -3.70 -6.53 20.69
C HIS A 572 -4.27 -5.13 20.94
N VAL A 573 -5.35 -4.79 20.24
CA VAL A 573 -6.07 -3.52 20.42
C VAL A 573 -7.11 -3.68 21.53
N ASP A 574 -7.30 -2.70 22.41
CA ASP A 574 -8.44 -2.69 23.34
C ASP A 574 -9.69 -2.25 22.59
N SER A 575 -10.40 -3.22 21.99
CA SER A 575 -11.46 -2.95 21.02
C SER A 575 -12.78 -2.50 21.65
N ASP A 576 -13.00 -2.81 22.93
CA ASP A 576 -14.22 -2.43 23.65
C ASP A 576 -14.01 -1.30 24.67
N GLY A 577 -12.76 -0.87 24.85
CA GLY A 577 -12.37 0.30 25.63
C GLY A 577 -12.54 0.11 27.12
N ASP A 578 -12.54 -1.15 27.60
CA ASP A 578 -12.71 -1.48 29.01
C ASP A 578 -11.39 -1.62 29.79
N GLU A 579 -10.26 -1.46 29.10
CA GLU A 579 -8.88 -1.56 29.60
C GLU A 579 -8.55 -2.93 30.24
N MET A 580 -9.34 -3.97 29.97
CA MET A 580 -9.10 -5.34 30.45
C MET A 580 -8.90 -6.30 29.29
N TYR A 581 -7.83 -7.09 29.33
CA TYR A 581 -7.63 -8.12 28.31
C TYR A 581 -8.66 -9.25 28.46
N THR A 582 -9.53 -9.39 27.45
CA THR A 582 -10.65 -10.32 27.42
C THR A 582 -10.69 -11.21 26.17
N PHE A 583 -9.65 -11.20 25.32
CA PHE A 583 -9.55 -11.98 24.07
C PHE A 583 -9.92 -13.46 24.21
N ASP A 584 -9.40 -14.15 25.23
CA ASP A 584 -9.70 -15.56 25.47
C ASP A 584 -11.15 -15.77 25.91
N THR A 585 -11.65 -14.90 26.79
CA THR A 585 -13.01 -15.01 27.35
C THR A 585 -14.10 -14.61 26.36
N SER A 586 -13.78 -13.75 25.40
CA SER A 586 -14.66 -13.27 24.33
C SER A 586 -14.63 -14.19 23.10
N GLU A 587 -13.78 -15.23 23.10
CA GLU A 587 -13.50 -16.06 21.93
C GLU A 587 -13.00 -15.23 20.72
N GLY A 588 -12.23 -14.17 20.99
CA GLY A 588 -11.65 -13.26 20.01
C GLY A 588 -12.58 -12.13 19.54
N ALA A 589 -13.77 -11.99 20.12
CA ALA A 589 -14.71 -10.92 19.77
C ALA A 589 -14.33 -9.54 20.33
N ALA A 590 -13.58 -9.53 21.44
CA ALA A 590 -12.95 -8.35 22.01
C ALA A 590 -11.44 -8.60 22.09
N ASP A 591 -10.67 -7.53 22.04
CA ASP A 591 -9.22 -7.49 22.15
C ASP A 591 -8.49 -8.31 21.10
N GLY A 592 -8.98 -8.23 19.87
CA GLY A 592 -8.32 -8.85 18.72
C GLY A 592 -6.90 -8.33 18.51
N PRO A 593 -6.06 -9.08 17.78
CA PRO A 593 -4.74 -8.60 17.41
C PRO A 593 -4.84 -7.35 16.53
N TYR A 594 -3.86 -6.45 16.65
CA TYR A 594 -3.61 -5.49 15.57
C TYR A 594 -3.28 -6.26 14.29
N VAL A 595 -3.76 -5.80 13.14
CA VAL A 595 -3.56 -6.47 11.84
C VAL A 595 -2.89 -5.55 10.82
N ALA A 596 -2.00 -6.13 10.02
CA ALA A 596 -1.31 -5.54 8.88
C ALA A 596 -1.51 -6.43 7.63
N SER A 597 -0.96 -6.03 6.49
CA SER A 597 -1.06 -6.77 5.21
C SER A 597 -0.53 -8.21 5.29
N THR A 598 0.42 -8.47 6.18
CA THR A 598 1.04 -9.79 6.41
C THR A 598 0.29 -10.65 7.45
N GLY A 599 -0.73 -10.10 8.13
CA GLY A 599 -1.51 -10.75 9.19
C GLY A 599 -1.46 -9.99 10.51
N ALA A 600 -1.59 -10.71 11.64
CA ALA A 600 -1.46 -10.11 12.96
C ALA A 600 -0.07 -9.47 13.15
N VAL A 601 -0.02 -8.30 13.79
CA VAL A 601 1.23 -7.62 14.14
C VAL A 601 1.93 -8.41 15.24
N VAL A 602 2.94 -9.18 14.82
CA VAL A 602 3.74 -10.05 15.68
C VAL A 602 5.22 -9.89 15.38
N THR A 603 6.05 -10.33 16.32
CA THR A 603 7.47 -10.57 16.09
C THR A 603 7.87 -11.93 16.68
N THR A 604 9.07 -12.41 16.41
CA THR A 604 9.61 -13.64 17.00
C THR A 604 10.94 -13.38 17.66
N ALA A 605 11.18 -14.05 18.78
CA ALA A 605 12.46 -14.02 19.48
C ALA A 605 12.75 -15.39 20.12
N ASP A 606 14.02 -15.76 20.18
CA ASP A 606 14.44 -16.96 20.90
C ASP A 606 14.57 -16.66 22.40
N TYR A 607 13.94 -17.52 23.22
CA TYR A 607 14.05 -17.48 24.67
C TYR A 607 14.86 -18.68 25.18
N THR A 608 15.95 -18.42 25.91
CA THR A 608 16.76 -19.45 26.56
C THR A 608 16.44 -19.55 28.05
N VAL A 609 15.91 -20.70 28.48
CA VAL A 609 15.60 -20.95 29.90
C VAL A 609 16.88 -21.29 30.67
N GLU A 610 17.25 -20.42 31.59
CA GLU A 610 18.38 -20.58 32.49
C GLU A 610 17.97 -21.40 33.72
N GLY A 611 18.54 -22.61 33.84
CA GLY A 611 18.36 -23.45 35.04
C GLY A 611 17.58 -24.74 34.84
N GLY A 612 17.22 -25.10 33.61
CA GLY A 612 16.82 -26.47 33.28
C GLY A 612 17.94 -27.43 33.68
N GLU A 613 17.68 -28.35 34.62
CA GLU A 613 18.62 -29.42 34.94
C GLU A 613 18.92 -30.19 33.64
N MET A 614 20.12 -29.99 33.10
CA MET A 614 20.74 -30.92 32.17
C MET A 614 20.75 -32.28 32.87
N THR A 615 19.77 -33.12 32.57
CA THR A 615 19.85 -34.55 32.86
C THR A 615 20.84 -35.14 31.87
N GLU A 616 22.11 -34.80 32.07
CA GLU A 616 23.24 -35.61 31.63
C GLU A 616 23.03 -36.99 32.26
N THR A 617 22.51 -37.93 31.48
CA THR A 617 22.65 -39.36 31.76
C THR A 617 24.14 -39.69 31.79
N THR A 618 24.78 -39.42 32.93
CA THR A 618 26.08 -39.97 33.29
C THR A 618 25.83 -41.45 33.58
N ASP A 619 25.99 -42.28 32.56
CA ASP A 619 26.14 -43.71 32.74
C ASP A 619 27.35 -43.95 33.64
N GLU A 620 27.10 -44.48 34.84
CA GLU A 620 28.12 -44.95 35.76
C GLU A 620 29.03 -45.97 35.05
N MET A 621 30.28 -45.61 34.80
CA MET A 621 31.36 -46.60 34.75
C MET A 621 32.42 -46.29 35.80
N THR A 622 32.24 -46.98 36.93
CA THR A 622 33.22 -47.31 37.95
C THR A 622 34.65 -47.44 37.41
N GLU A 623 35.56 -46.61 37.92
CA GLU A 623 37.00 -46.84 37.81
C GLU A 623 37.39 -48.10 38.61
N THR A 624 37.95 -49.08 37.91
CA THR A 624 38.90 -50.03 38.51
C THR A 624 40.25 -49.87 37.84
N THR A 625 41.19 -49.36 38.63
CA THR A 625 42.63 -49.32 38.38
C THR A 625 43.18 -50.73 38.17
N ASP A 626 43.86 -50.99 37.06
CA ASP A 626 44.96 -51.95 37.04
C ASP A 626 45.97 -51.61 35.93
N GLU A 627 47.23 -51.50 36.32
CA GLU A 627 48.39 -51.33 35.45
C GLU A 627 48.61 -52.58 34.58
N MET A 628 49.05 -52.39 33.33
CA MET A 628 50.32 -52.95 32.79
C MET A 628 50.40 -52.86 31.25
N THR A 629 51.42 -52.12 30.79
CA THR A 629 52.52 -52.58 29.92
C THR A 629 52.28 -53.06 28.47
N GLU A 630 52.99 -52.37 27.58
CA GLU A 630 53.63 -52.76 26.29
C GLU A 630 52.82 -53.07 25.01
N GLU A 631 53.15 -52.25 24.00
CA GLU A 631 53.55 -52.56 22.62
C GLU A 631 53.05 -53.86 21.95
N MET A 632 52.37 -53.73 20.81
CA MET A 632 52.95 -53.85 19.46
C MET A 632 51.86 -54.02 18.38
N THR A 633 52.02 -53.22 17.32
CA THR A 633 51.75 -53.50 15.88
C THR A 633 50.80 -54.63 15.49
N ALA A 634 49.81 -54.35 14.63
CA ALA A 634 49.87 -54.68 13.19
C ALA A 634 48.57 -54.35 12.44
N GLU A 635 48.77 -53.94 11.19
CA GLU A 635 47.85 -53.77 10.07
C GLU A 635 46.64 -54.72 9.98
N SER A 636 45.50 -54.22 9.50
CA SER A 636 45.06 -54.45 8.10
C SER A 636 43.62 -53.98 7.89
N THR A 637 43.43 -53.19 6.82
CA THR A 637 42.30 -53.14 5.87
C THR A 637 40.96 -53.78 6.27
N ASP A 638 39.84 -53.06 6.07
CA ASP A 638 39.09 -53.11 4.81
C ASP A 638 37.73 -52.37 4.88
N SER A 639 37.45 -51.64 3.79
CA SER A 639 36.16 -51.35 3.14
C SER A 639 34.97 -50.65 3.82
N GLY A 640 34.42 -49.70 3.05
CA GLY A 640 33.00 -49.31 3.03
C GLY A 640 32.77 -47.83 3.33
N SER A 641 33.01 -46.91 2.38
CA SER A 641 32.04 -46.42 1.38
C SER A 641 31.02 -45.42 1.93
N GLN A 642 31.16 -44.15 1.48
CA GLN A 642 30.16 -43.14 1.09
C GLN A 642 29.00 -42.83 2.08
N SER A 643 28.63 -41.60 2.41
CA SER A 643 28.70 -40.27 1.76
C SER A 643 28.50 -39.18 2.86
N ASN A 644 29.17 -38.03 2.83
CA ASN A 644 28.66 -36.70 2.41
C ASN A 644 27.13 -36.59 2.30
N SER A 645 26.45 -35.50 2.61
CA SER A 645 26.72 -34.12 3.06
C SER A 645 25.32 -33.63 3.50
N GLU A 646 25.16 -32.67 4.40
CA GLU A 646 24.97 -31.24 4.12
C GLU A 646 23.84 -30.81 5.08
N ALA A 647 24.02 -29.67 5.72
CA ALA A 647 22.99 -29.00 6.50
C ALA A 647 22.09 -28.18 5.56
N PRO A 648 20.84 -27.91 5.95
CA PRO A 648 20.13 -26.75 5.43
C PRO A 648 19.66 -25.81 6.56
N GLY A 649 19.82 -24.51 6.31
CA GLY A 649 19.03 -23.45 6.92
C GLY A 649 17.67 -23.29 6.22
N PHE A 650 16.74 -22.62 6.90
CA PHE A 650 15.42 -22.19 6.44
C PHE A 650 15.07 -20.98 7.34
N GLY A 651 14.54 -19.83 6.90
CA GLY A 651 13.76 -19.55 5.70
C GLY A 651 12.29 -19.90 5.95
N VAL A 652 11.56 -19.08 6.73
CA VAL A 652 10.12 -19.22 6.93
C VAL A 652 9.45 -17.86 6.73
N VAL A 653 8.85 -17.70 5.55
CA VAL A 653 7.72 -16.80 5.29
C VAL A 653 6.52 -17.72 4.98
N VAL A 654 5.32 -17.25 5.33
CA VAL A 654 3.98 -17.83 5.08
C VAL A 654 3.39 -18.70 6.21
N ALA A 655 2.50 -18.10 7.03
CA ALA A 655 1.05 -18.43 7.04
C ALA A 655 0.30 -17.79 8.24
N VAL A 656 -0.23 -16.56 8.09
CA VAL A 656 -1.26 -15.98 8.99
C VAL A 656 -2.54 -15.59 8.22
N LEU A 657 -2.79 -16.19 7.04
CA LEU A 657 -3.98 -15.92 6.21
C LEU A 657 -5.30 -16.54 6.73
N ALA A 658 -5.46 -16.78 8.04
CA ALA A 658 -6.64 -17.44 8.60
C ALA A 658 -7.33 -16.67 9.74
N LEU A 659 -7.44 -15.34 9.63
CA LEU A 659 -8.07 -14.50 10.67
C LEU A 659 -9.47 -13.92 10.31
N LEU A 660 -10.12 -14.29 9.20
CA LEU A 660 -11.45 -13.75 8.85
C LEU A 660 -12.53 -14.80 8.52
N ALA A 661 -12.76 -15.80 9.39
CA ALA A 661 -13.93 -16.67 9.18
C ALA A 661 -14.47 -17.48 10.39
N VAL A 662 -14.66 -16.93 11.60
CA VAL A 662 -15.54 -17.62 12.59
C VAL A 662 -16.21 -16.63 13.56
N ALA A 663 -17.42 -16.16 13.25
CA ALA A 663 -18.34 -15.65 14.28
C ALA A 663 -19.82 -15.60 13.83
N PHE A 664 -20.47 -16.71 13.47
CA PHE A 664 -21.94 -16.81 13.66
C PHE A 664 -22.55 -18.23 13.53
N VAL A 665 -22.21 -19.16 14.44
CA VAL A 665 -23.06 -20.35 14.65
C VAL A 665 -23.16 -20.70 16.13
N ALA A 666 -24.18 -20.20 16.81
CA ALA A 666 -25.17 -21.02 17.53
C ALA A 666 -25.92 -20.25 18.64
N GLN A 667 -27.18 -19.86 18.39
CA GLN A 667 -28.21 -20.07 19.42
C GLN A 667 -29.63 -20.17 18.84
N ARG A 668 -30.06 -21.40 18.51
CA ARG A 668 -31.49 -21.70 18.48
C ARG A 668 -31.77 -23.09 19.05
N ARG A 669 -31.95 -23.15 20.37
CA ARG A 669 -32.73 -24.21 21.02
C ARG A 669 -33.80 -23.60 21.92
N ARG A 670 -35.03 -23.75 21.41
CA ARG A 670 -36.37 -23.51 21.97
C ARG A 670 -36.96 -22.13 21.80
#